data_AF-A0A195BNZ0-F1
#
_entry.id   AF-A0A195BNZ0-F1
#
_cell.length_a   1.000
_cell.length_b   1.000
_cell.length_c   1.000
_cell.angle_alpha   90.00
_cell.angle_beta   90.00
_cell.angle_gamma   90.00
#
_symmetry.space_group_name_H-M   'P 1'
#
loop_
_entity.id
_entity.type
_entity.pdbx_description
1 polymer ?
#
loop_
_entity_poly.entity_id
_entity_poly.type
_entity_poly.pdbx_seq_one_letter_code
_entity_poly.pdbx_strand_id
1 'polypeptide(L)'
;MRKFKMKKRLLWCGFTFAVVLLILMISTESNIIQRIPFLDVTTINGIRCYDEVSTTKSSLDFETNTDKLTSGRNIFFHETSCFGEEGLILNARQACAIESAARMNPSMTVYLLFISKSEFSNSTREIVRYLLNYSNVRIRHIDPQKYVKETPLDAWYTSGVLKKSHWPVSHMSDILRYLTLWKYGGIYLDLDVVVTSSLENLTNFAGAEDWDDVAAGVMGFDMSKLGRRVADACVRDLRKNFRGDVWGNNGPGVITRTLQKLCATTYARDMTTNRCHGFTVYPPSVFYPIHYKKWKKYFEIKDSNVTLKTLNKAKAIHVWNNLSKAEKVRVNSNVPYAVIARKYCPHVFNNCDEQMLIPSRCIFFHETTCSPPNLTPQQACAVESSARNNRNLNVFLLFFATEQFSEKSKRYIKILETYDNVYIRRIRLSTYISDTPIEDWFWANIRRLWKNHDWLHKNFHDYVRMLTLWKFGGVSLNLNSVVLTSLDKLTTFVGIQDNRNMDVGVFGVDTSTNFGSNFIDACMEIIKSTNANNYLRYNITRVITEAIWKLCYQGNVNKSFHVYDSQDKECRLFTIYSPEKFYPSFPDSWEVHTNKTRVKEMLKIEKNAMTIHLLNNYNRSTKANNVMAFKMAAEQNCPKIYEFIGKNAIMAQRIFKGHTDHYNGITIDSVEEACDNKIFAQRLKDSLEQWIKDKRRTIWFRVHIPHTEWVPILTGHGFIFHHSKEEYVMLYRWLSTNEECNVPKYAHTYLGVGAFVFNKNTSEILVIKEKYAPTKASWKLPGGYVEPEDIETAAKREVLEETGIQADFRCLISFRHGHDYSFGCSDIYMIAYLTPQNFEINSCKQEISESKWMKLSDFMQHPEVHANNKTLAAKTINFLQHQMGIVANYEIHPITKKQICVYSVQNTDIENTSVE
;
A
#
# COMPACT_ATOMS: atom_id res chain seq x y z
N MET A 1 29.11 -56.22 39.96
CA MET A 1 28.53 -55.05 39.24
C MET A 1 29.46 -53.82 39.06
N ARG A 2 30.72 -53.79 39.55
CA ARG A 2 31.64 -52.64 39.29
C ARG A 2 32.44 -52.73 37.98
N LYS A 3 32.69 -53.93 37.42
CA LYS A 3 33.42 -54.12 36.15
C LYS A 3 32.61 -53.74 34.88
N PHE A 4 31.28 -53.61 34.96
CA PHE A 4 30.42 -53.31 33.80
C PHE A 4 30.23 -51.81 33.53
N LYS A 5 30.46 -50.93 34.53
CA LYS A 5 30.32 -49.46 34.37
C LYS A 5 31.54 -48.79 33.72
N MET A 6 32.73 -49.39 33.80
CA MET A 6 33.95 -48.84 33.17
C MET A 6 34.00 -49.05 31.65
N LYS A 7 33.49 -50.18 31.14
CA LYS A 7 33.47 -50.47 29.70
C LYS A 7 32.57 -49.53 28.88
N LYS A 8 31.44 -49.07 29.44
CA LYS A 8 30.53 -48.11 28.77
C LYS A 8 31.11 -46.70 28.68
N ARG A 9 31.91 -46.25 29.66
CA ARG A 9 32.57 -44.93 29.61
C ARG A 9 33.74 -44.90 28.63
N LEU A 10 34.53 -45.98 28.52
CA LEU A 10 35.59 -46.07 27.52
C LEU A 10 35.03 -46.13 26.08
N LEU A 11 33.92 -46.83 25.85
CA LEU A 11 33.25 -46.85 24.55
C LEU A 11 32.69 -45.48 24.15
N TRP A 12 32.12 -44.73 25.09
CA TRP A 12 31.63 -43.37 24.84
C TRP A 12 32.77 -42.38 24.58
N CYS A 13 33.88 -42.45 25.33
CA CYS A 13 35.06 -41.61 25.06
C CYS A 13 35.74 -41.97 23.73
N GLY A 14 35.79 -43.27 23.36
CA GLY A 14 36.29 -43.71 22.07
C GLY A 14 35.40 -43.25 20.91
N PHE A 15 34.08 -43.28 21.09
CA PHE A 15 33.13 -42.80 20.09
C PHE A 15 33.20 -41.27 19.93
N THR A 16 33.27 -40.50 21.03
CA THR A 16 33.42 -39.04 20.92
C THR A 16 34.77 -38.64 20.33
N PHE A 17 35.86 -39.36 20.66
CA PHE A 17 37.17 -39.12 20.06
C PHE A 17 37.20 -39.47 18.56
N ALA A 18 36.53 -40.56 18.15
CA ALA A 18 36.38 -40.93 16.75
C ALA A 18 35.53 -39.91 15.97
N VAL A 19 34.47 -39.37 16.57
CA VAL A 19 33.65 -38.30 15.97
C VAL A 19 34.45 -37.00 15.84
N VAL A 20 35.26 -36.64 16.84
CA VAL A 20 36.13 -35.46 16.78
C VAL A 20 37.24 -35.64 15.73
N LEU A 21 37.83 -36.83 15.62
CA LEU A 21 38.78 -37.16 14.55
C LEU A 21 38.13 -37.15 13.16
N LEU A 22 36.89 -37.64 13.04
CA LEU A 22 36.13 -37.58 11.79
C LEU A 22 35.82 -36.12 11.41
N ILE A 23 35.46 -35.27 12.37
CA ILE A 23 35.24 -33.83 12.17
C ILE A 23 36.56 -33.13 11.79
N LEU A 24 37.69 -33.50 12.41
CA LEU A 24 39.01 -32.98 12.06
C LEU A 24 39.51 -33.47 10.69
N MET A 25 39.21 -34.70 10.31
CA MET A 25 39.51 -35.23 8.97
C MET A 25 38.63 -34.59 7.88
N ILE A 26 37.35 -34.32 8.16
CA ILE A 26 36.45 -33.58 7.26
C ILE A 26 36.86 -32.09 7.16
N SER A 27 37.46 -31.54 8.23
CA SER A 27 37.94 -30.15 8.28
C SER A 27 39.27 -29.91 7.54
N THR A 28 40.09 -30.94 7.36
CA THR A 28 41.43 -30.81 6.74
C THR A 28 41.43 -31.06 5.22
N GLU A 29 40.39 -31.69 4.67
CA GLU A 29 40.20 -31.78 3.22
C GLU A 29 39.29 -30.66 2.68
N SER A 30 39.93 -29.57 2.26
CA SER A 30 39.30 -28.39 1.62
C SER A 30 38.45 -28.69 0.37
N ASN A 31 38.46 -29.91 -0.16
CA ASN A 31 37.70 -30.33 -1.33
C ASN A 31 36.32 -30.96 -1.01
N ILE A 32 36.06 -31.37 0.23
CA ILE A 32 34.77 -32.01 0.59
C ILE A 32 33.70 -30.97 0.95
N ILE A 33 34.10 -29.81 1.49
CA ILE A 33 33.17 -28.72 1.88
C ILE A 33 32.41 -28.15 0.66
N GLN A 34 32.97 -28.23 -0.56
CA GLN A 34 32.29 -27.78 -1.78
C GLN A 34 31.13 -28.69 -2.25
N ARG A 35 30.96 -29.90 -1.70
CA ARG A 35 29.95 -30.88 -2.17
C ARG A 35 28.85 -31.20 -1.15
N ILE A 36 28.80 -30.50 -0.01
CA ILE A 36 27.73 -30.66 0.97
C ILE A 36 26.63 -29.63 0.67
N PRO A 37 25.41 -30.02 0.26
CA PRO A 37 24.34 -29.10 -0.15
C PRO A 37 23.86 -28.13 0.95
N PHE A 38 24.29 -28.32 2.20
CA PHE A 38 23.88 -27.54 3.36
C PHE A 38 24.92 -26.50 3.85
N LEU A 39 26.10 -26.45 3.25
CA LEU A 39 27.15 -25.45 3.56
C LEU A 39 27.53 -24.69 2.29
N ASP A 40 26.60 -23.88 1.79
CA ASP A 40 26.90 -22.97 0.70
C ASP A 40 27.83 -21.86 1.22
N VAL A 41 29.13 -21.95 0.92
CA VAL A 41 30.16 -20.99 1.31
C VAL A 41 29.79 -19.55 0.89
N THR A 42 28.95 -19.38 -0.14
CA THR A 42 28.46 -18.06 -0.58
C THR A 42 27.51 -17.41 0.43
N THR A 43 26.72 -18.21 1.17
CA THR A 43 25.81 -17.72 2.22
C THR A 43 26.56 -17.27 3.48
N ILE A 44 27.69 -17.91 3.80
CA ILE A 44 28.52 -17.54 4.97
C ILE A 44 29.27 -16.22 4.72
N ASN A 45 29.61 -15.93 3.47
CA ASN A 45 30.44 -14.79 3.09
C ASN A 45 29.66 -13.57 2.57
N GLY A 46 28.33 -13.62 2.53
CA GLY A 46 27.48 -12.49 2.13
C GLY A 46 27.62 -12.04 0.67
N ILE A 47 28.04 -12.95 -0.23
CA ILE A 47 28.33 -12.66 -1.65
C ILE A 47 27.40 -13.38 -2.64
N ARG A 48 26.22 -13.82 -2.18
CA ARG A 48 25.28 -14.61 -2.98
C ARG A 48 24.94 -13.98 -4.35
N CYS A 49 24.83 -12.65 -4.39
CA CYS A 49 24.49 -11.92 -5.61
C CYS A 49 25.56 -11.99 -6.72
N TYR A 50 26.78 -12.47 -6.43
CA TYR A 50 27.87 -12.57 -7.42
C TYR A 50 27.67 -13.72 -8.40
N ASP A 51 26.87 -14.72 -8.02
CA ASP A 51 26.61 -15.95 -8.79
C ASP A 51 25.22 -15.98 -9.43
N GLU A 52 24.37 -15.01 -9.11
CA GLU A 52 23.03 -14.95 -9.68
C GLU A 52 23.13 -14.60 -11.18
N VAL A 53 22.56 -15.42 -12.07
CA VAL A 53 22.52 -15.18 -13.52
C VAL A 53 21.25 -14.39 -13.87
N SER A 54 21.35 -13.32 -14.69
CA SER A 54 20.20 -12.47 -14.98
C SER A 54 19.28 -13.15 -16.01
N THR A 55 18.00 -13.32 -15.68
CA THR A 55 16.98 -13.88 -16.58
C THR A 55 16.23 -12.80 -17.39
N THR A 56 16.44 -11.51 -17.08
CA THR A 56 15.78 -10.38 -17.75
C THR A 56 16.76 -9.22 -18.02
N LYS A 57 16.70 -8.60 -19.20
CA LYS A 57 17.48 -7.39 -19.53
C LYS A 57 16.82 -6.18 -18.86
N SER A 58 17.53 -5.54 -17.92
CA SER A 58 17.11 -4.31 -17.25
C SER A 58 17.65 -3.09 -17.97
N SER A 59 16.92 -1.96 -17.95
CA SER A 59 17.44 -0.66 -18.43
C SER A 59 18.59 -0.11 -17.58
N LEU A 60 18.84 -0.71 -16.40
CA LEU A 60 19.98 -0.40 -15.54
C LEU A 60 21.23 -1.22 -15.88
N ASP A 61 21.12 -2.23 -16.75
CA ASP A 61 22.26 -3.09 -17.09
C ASP A 61 23.30 -2.30 -17.89
N PHE A 62 24.53 -2.30 -17.37
CA PHE A 62 25.67 -1.59 -17.95
C PHE A 62 26.00 -2.04 -19.39
N GLU A 63 25.66 -3.28 -19.75
CA GLU A 63 25.96 -3.88 -21.07
C GLU A 63 24.94 -3.54 -22.16
N THR A 64 23.87 -2.81 -21.86
CA THR A 64 22.93 -2.36 -22.88
C THR A 64 23.57 -1.24 -23.73
N ASN A 65 23.57 -1.41 -25.07
CA ASN A 65 24.28 -0.63 -26.09
C ASN A 65 24.01 0.91 -26.15
N THR A 66 23.39 1.50 -25.13
CA THR A 66 22.92 2.90 -25.13
C THR A 66 23.89 3.91 -24.51
N ASP A 67 24.85 3.50 -23.67
CA ASP A 67 25.85 4.42 -23.10
C ASP A 67 27.20 4.28 -23.83
N LYS A 68 27.42 5.06 -24.90
CA LYS A 68 28.76 5.22 -25.47
C LYS A 68 29.65 5.92 -24.44
N LEU A 69 30.41 5.16 -23.66
CA LEU A 69 31.41 5.70 -22.73
C LEU A 69 32.40 6.60 -23.48
N THR A 70 32.43 7.88 -23.12
CA THR A 70 33.43 8.80 -23.65
C THR A 70 34.77 8.45 -23.01
N SER A 71 35.69 7.93 -23.82
CA SER A 71 37.00 7.45 -23.37
C SER A 71 37.73 8.50 -22.52
N GLY A 72 38.08 8.16 -21.28
CA GLY A 72 38.84 9.01 -20.35
C GLY A 72 38.09 10.14 -19.62
N ARG A 73 36.79 10.35 -19.87
CA ARG A 73 35.97 11.42 -19.23
C ARG A 73 34.96 10.86 -18.21
N ASN A 74 35.39 9.88 -17.42
CA ASN A 74 34.51 9.15 -16.49
C ASN A 74 35.09 9.13 -15.07
N ILE A 75 34.21 9.23 -14.08
CA ILE A 75 34.49 8.98 -12.65
C ILE A 75 33.68 7.75 -12.25
N PHE A 76 34.29 6.78 -11.58
CA PHE A 76 33.65 5.52 -11.18
C PHE A 76 33.65 5.35 -9.67
N PHE A 77 32.52 4.88 -9.16
CA PHE A 77 32.31 4.37 -7.81
C PHE A 77 31.78 2.94 -7.90
N HIS A 78 32.14 2.09 -6.93
CA HIS A 78 31.66 0.71 -6.85
C HIS A 78 30.93 0.44 -5.52
N GLU A 79 29.74 -0.16 -5.60
CA GLU A 79 29.05 -0.78 -4.47
C GLU A 79 28.97 -2.29 -4.69
N THR A 80 29.75 -3.04 -3.92
CA THR A 80 29.99 -4.47 -4.13
C THR A 80 29.28 -5.36 -3.12
N SER A 81 28.49 -4.79 -2.20
CA SER A 81 27.76 -5.56 -1.19
C SER A 81 26.50 -6.23 -1.77
N CYS A 82 26.11 -7.39 -1.23
CA CYS A 82 24.85 -8.03 -1.55
C CYS A 82 23.81 -7.73 -0.47
N PHE A 83 22.65 -7.20 -0.86
CA PHE A 83 21.61 -6.75 0.08
C PHE A 83 20.37 -7.66 0.14
N GLY A 84 20.30 -8.71 -0.69
CA GLY A 84 19.19 -9.66 -0.69
C GLY A 84 17.83 -8.98 -0.94
N GLU A 85 16.78 -9.39 -0.23
CA GLU A 85 15.43 -8.83 -0.39
C GLU A 85 15.29 -7.36 0.07
N GLU A 86 16.25 -6.83 0.84
CA GLU A 86 16.19 -5.45 1.36
C GLU A 86 16.39 -4.39 0.27
N GLY A 87 16.96 -4.78 -0.87
CA GLY A 87 17.28 -3.85 -1.95
C GLY A 87 18.64 -3.17 -1.80
N LEU A 88 19.19 -2.57 -2.86
CA LEU A 88 20.43 -1.79 -2.75
C LEU A 88 20.26 -0.69 -1.68
N ILE A 89 21.20 -0.63 -0.72
CA ILE A 89 21.23 0.40 0.33
C ILE A 89 22.42 1.32 0.09
N LEU A 90 22.14 2.59 -0.25
CA LEU A 90 23.12 3.65 -0.32
C LEU A 90 22.90 4.62 0.83
N ASN A 91 23.87 4.78 1.71
CA ASN A 91 23.75 5.72 2.82
C ASN A 91 24.09 7.16 2.40
N ALA A 92 23.71 8.10 3.26
CA ALA A 92 23.95 9.53 3.12
C ALA A 92 25.39 9.92 2.75
N ARG A 93 26.37 9.32 3.45
CA ARG A 93 27.80 9.63 3.24
C ARG A 93 28.26 9.11 1.88
N GLN A 94 27.81 7.93 1.48
CA GLN A 94 28.11 7.36 0.17
C GLN A 94 27.51 8.19 -0.96
N ALA A 95 26.27 8.63 -0.81
CA ALA A 95 25.64 9.49 -1.79
C ALA A 95 26.27 10.90 -1.86
N CYS A 96 26.79 11.41 -0.74
CA CYS A 96 27.53 12.67 -0.72
C CYS A 96 28.82 12.60 -1.56
N ALA A 97 29.51 11.46 -1.54
CA ALA A 97 30.68 11.22 -2.40
C ALA A 97 30.32 11.38 -3.88
N ILE A 98 29.22 10.77 -4.32
CA ILE A 98 28.73 10.83 -5.70
C ILE A 98 28.30 12.25 -6.08
N GLU A 99 27.49 12.90 -5.25
CA GLU A 99 27.02 14.27 -5.52
C GLU A 99 28.20 15.25 -5.62
N SER A 100 29.15 15.18 -4.67
CA SER A 100 30.32 16.06 -4.67
C SER A 100 31.17 15.87 -5.93
N ALA A 101 31.37 14.62 -6.38
CA ALA A 101 32.05 14.34 -7.63
C ALA A 101 31.30 14.89 -8.85
N ALA A 102 29.99 14.72 -8.91
CA ALA A 102 29.16 15.23 -10.01
C ALA A 102 29.20 16.75 -10.12
N ARG A 103 29.10 17.45 -8.98
CA ARG A 103 29.13 18.92 -8.92
C ARG A 103 30.49 19.51 -9.26
N MET A 104 31.57 18.90 -8.78
CA MET A 104 32.93 19.42 -8.98
C MET A 104 33.50 19.07 -10.36
N ASN A 105 32.87 18.15 -11.10
CA ASN A 105 33.35 17.67 -12.40
C ASN A 105 32.20 17.64 -13.44
N PRO A 106 31.60 18.80 -13.78
CA PRO A 106 30.43 18.87 -14.64
C PRO A 106 30.65 18.34 -16.07
N SER A 107 31.90 18.29 -16.55
CA SER A 107 32.26 17.75 -17.87
C SER A 107 32.56 16.25 -17.89
N MET A 108 32.59 15.60 -16.73
CA MET A 108 32.83 14.16 -16.60
C MET A 108 31.53 13.42 -16.26
N THR A 109 31.40 12.20 -16.77
CA THR A 109 30.28 11.33 -16.40
C THR A 109 30.62 10.56 -15.11
N VAL A 110 29.76 10.63 -14.10
CA VAL A 110 29.92 9.96 -12.82
C VAL A 110 29.07 8.69 -12.79
N TYR A 111 29.74 7.53 -12.74
CA TYR A 111 29.11 6.22 -12.67
C TYR A 111 29.14 5.67 -11.24
N LEU A 112 27.97 5.28 -10.73
CA LEU A 112 27.84 4.32 -9.64
C LEU A 112 27.56 2.94 -10.25
N LEU A 113 28.54 2.04 -10.20
CA LEU A 113 28.35 0.65 -10.60
C LEU A 113 28.07 -0.22 -9.36
N PHE A 114 27.01 -1.00 -9.39
CA PHE A 114 26.64 -1.87 -8.28
C PHE A 114 26.39 -3.31 -8.73
N ILE A 115 26.66 -4.28 -7.85
CA ILE A 115 26.56 -5.71 -8.16
C ILE A 115 25.21 -6.32 -7.74
N SER A 116 24.58 -5.79 -6.68
CA SER A 116 23.32 -6.34 -6.16
C SER A 116 22.19 -6.23 -7.19
N LYS A 117 21.48 -7.31 -7.47
CA LYS A 117 20.35 -7.31 -8.43
C LYS A 117 19.03 -6.77 -7.87
N SER A 118 18.97 -6.65 -6.55
CA SER A 118 17.78 -6.18 -5.84
C SER A 118 17.42 -4.75 -6.24
N GLU A 119 16.12 -4.43 -6.31
CA GLU A 119 15.66 -3.06 -6.51
C GLU A 119 16.22 -2.12 -5.43
N PHE A 120 16.21 -0.80 -5.67
CA PHE A 120 16.59 0.14 -4.62
C PHE A 120 15.65 0.01 -3.40
N SER A 121 16.24 -0.07 -2.20
CA SER A 121 15.50 0.07 -0.94
C SER A 121 14.73 1.40 -0.91
N ASN A 122 13.63 1.47 -0.15
CA ASN A 122 12.81 2.69 -0.09
C ASN A 122 13.60 3.94 0.32
N SER A 123 14.54 3.81 1.27
CA SER A 123 15.43 4.91 1.67
C SER A 123 16.38 5.34 0.53
N THR A 124 16.86 4.37 -0.26
CA THR A 124 17.76 4.63 -1.38
C THR A 124 17.05 5.23 -2.59
N ARG A 125 15.76 4.94 -2.82
CA ARG A 125 14.99 5.50 -3.95
C ARG A 125 14.98 7.03 -3.96
N GLU A 126 14.80 7.65 -2.80
CA GLU A 126 14.82 9.11 -2.67
C GLU A 126 16.23 9.69 -2.92
N ILE A 127 17.25 9.05 -2.36
CA ILE A 127 18.65 9.43 -2.60
C ILE A 127 19.01 9.31 -4.08
N VAL A 128 18.64 8.20 -4.72
CA VAL A 128 18.83 7.95 -6.15
C VAL A 128 18.11 9.01 -6.98
N ARG A 129 16.88 9.41 -6.60
CA ARG A 129 16.16 10.50 -7.27
C ARG A 129 16.96 11.80 -7.25
N TYR A 130 17.56 12.18 -6.12
CA TYR A 130 18.41 13.38 -6.04
C TYR A 130 19.67 13.25 -6.89
N LEU A 131 20.33 12.09 -6.87
CA LEU A 131 21.53 11.85 -7.66
C LEU A 131 21.23 11.87 -9.16
N LEU A 132 20.09 11.35 -9.60
CA LEU A 132 19.69 11.34 -11.01
C LEU A 132 19.22 12.71 -11.54
N ASN A 133 19.00 13.71 -10.66
CA ASN A 133 18.79 15.09 -11.11
C ASN A 133 20.07 15.69 -11.74
N TYR A 134 21.25 15.12 -11.45
CA TYR A 134 22.49 15.51 -12.10
C TYR A 134 22.60 14.83 -13.47
N SER A 135 22.63 15.65 -14.53
CA SER A 135 22.66 15.17 -15.92
C SER A 135 23.89 14.31 -16.24
N ASN A 136 24.97 14.47 -15.47
CA ASN A 136 26.21 13.71 -15.60
C ASN A 136 26.31 12.50 -14.64
N VAL A 137 25.28 12.15 -13.86
CA VAL A 137 25.28 10.95 -13.01
C VAL A 137 24.59 9.77 -13.72
N ARG A 138 25.18 8.59 -13.62
CA ARG A 138 24.68 7.32 -14.16
C ARG A 138 24.79 6.24 -13.09
N ILE A 139 23.69 5.54 -12.82
CA ILE A 139 23.66 4.41 -11.88
C ILE A 139 23.40 3.15 -12.70
N ARG A 140 24.28 2.16 -12.59
CA ARG A 140 24.29 0.98 -13.47
C ARG A 140 24.59 -0.30 -12.71
N HIS A 141 23.88 -1.36 -13.05
CA HIS A 141 24.12 -2.69 -12.54
C HIS A 141 25.19 -3.39 -13.39
N ILE A 142 26.13 -4.08 -12.74
CA ILE A 142 27.15 -4.90 -13.40
C ILE A 142 27.03 -6.36 -12.95
N ASP A 143 27.00 -7.27 -13.92
CA ASP A 143 27.15 -8.70 -13.68
C ASP A 143 28.66 -9.03 -13.58
N PRO A 144 29.19 -9.45 -12.42
CA PRO A 144 30.63 -9.62 -12.25
C PRO A 144 31.23 -10.65 -13.21
N GLN A 145 30.53 -11.75 -13.50
CA GLN A 145 31.02 -12.78 -14.39
C GLN A 145 31.18 -12.26 -15.82
N LYS A 146 30.21 -11.48 -16.29
CA LYS A 146 30.30 -10.85 -17.62
C LYS A 146 31.29 -9.69 -17.63
N TYR A 147 31.31 -8.90 -16.57
CA TYR A 147 32.19 -7.74 -16.45
C TYR A 147 33.67 -8.12 -16.39
N VAL A 148 34.03 -9.32 -15.90
CA VAL A 148 35.41 -9.82 -15.89
C VAL A 148 35.78 -10.58 -17.16
N LYS A 149 34.79 -10.98 -17.97
CA LYS A 149 35.01 -11.72 -19.22
C LYS A 149 35.91 -10.95 -20.19
N GLU A 150 36.72 -11.70 -20.94
CA GLU A 150 37.66 -11.17 -21.96
C GLU A 150 38.70 -10.20 -21.38
N THR A 151 39.05 -10.37 -20.11
CA THR A 151 40.09 -9.58 -19.44
C THR A 151 41.20 -10.48 -18.89
N PRO A 152 42.37 -9.92 -18.51
CA PRO A 152 43.43 -10.72 -17.90
C PRO A 152 43.02 -11.44 -16.60
N LEU A 153 41.89 -11.04 -15.99
CA LEU A 153 41.33 -11.64 -14.77
C LEU A 153 40.27 -12.70 -15.03
N ASP A 154 39.86 -12.98 -16.27
CA ASP A 154 38.78 -13.93 -16.61
C ASP A 154 38.98 -15.31 -15.99
N ALA A 155 40.12 -15.96 -16.31
CA ALA A 155 40.47 -17.26 -15.76
C ALA A 155 40.70 -17.23 -14.24
N TRP A 156 41.21 -16.11 -13.71
CA TRP A 156 41.49 -15.95 -12.29
C TRP A 156 40.20 -15.77 -11.47
N TYR A 157 39.21 -15.06 -11.98
CA TYR A 157 37.93 -14.88 -11.32
C TYR A 157 37.16 -16.20 -11.29
N THR A 158 37.14 -16.90 -12.42
CA THR A 158 36.48 -18.21 -12.57
C THR A 158 37.10 -19.30 -11.68
N SER A 159 38.35 -19.16 -11.25
CA SER A 159 38.97 -20.12 -10.32
C SER A 159 38.37 -20.11 -8.90
N GLY A 160 37.49 -19.15 -8.58
CA GLY A 160 36.80 -19.06 -7.30
C GLY A 160 37.69 -18.60 -6.14
N VAL A 161 38.90 -18.12 -6.41
CA VAL A 161 39.86 -17.67 -5.38
C VAL A 161 39.32 -16.51 -4.56
N LEU A 162 38.57 -15.58 -5.18
CA LEU A 162 37.90 -14.48 -4.47
C LEU A 162 36.92 -14.99 -3.41
N LYS A 163 36.15 -16.05 -3.70
CA LYS A 163 35.13 -16.59 -2.79
C LYS A 163 35.75 -17.19 -1.52
N LYS A 164 37.04 -17.54 -1.57
CA LYS A 164 37.83 -18.06 -0.44
C LYS A 164 38.52 -16.96 0.37
N SER A 165 38.34 -15.69 0.00
CA SER A 165 38.89 -14.56 0.76
C SER A 165 38.22 -14.41 2.13
N HIS A 166 38.96 -13.89 3.11
CA HIS A 166 38.43 -13.45 4.40
C HIS A 166 37.63 -12.15 4.29
N TRP A 167 37.80 -11.37 3.21
CA TRP A 167 37.07 -10.11 2.95
C TRP A 167 36.60 -10.02 1.49
N PRO A 168 35.73 -10.93 1.03
CA PRO A 168 35.40 -11.06 -0.39
C PRO A 168 34.71 -9.82 -0.96
N VAL A 169 33.86 -9.14 -0.18
CA VAL A 169 33.19 -7.89 -0.60
C VAL A 169 34.20 -6.75 -0.81
N SER A 170 35.14 -6.59 0.13
CA SER A 170 36.21 -5.57 0.05
C SER A 170 37.15 -5.85 -1.12
N HIS A 171 37.56 -7.11 -1.27
CA HIS A 171 38.45 -7.53 -2.35
C HIS A 171 37.78 -7.47 -3.71
N MET A 172 36.46 -7.66 -3.82
CA MET A 172 35.73 -7.39 -5.06
C MET A 172 35.83 -5.91 -5.45
N SER A 173 35.70 -4.99 -4.51
CA SER A 173 35.90 -3.55 -4.78
C SER A 173 37.33 -3.25 -5.25
N ASP A 174 38.34 -3.90 -4.66
CA ASP A 174 39.74 -3.83 -5.09
C ASP A 174 39.97 -4.36 -6.51
N ILE A 175 39.28 -5.44 -6.89
CA ILE A 175 39.37 -5.99 -8.25
C ILE A 175 38.74 -5.03 -9.25
N LEU A 176 37.51 -4.61 -8.95
CA LEU A 176 36.74 -3.80 -9.88
C LEU A 176 37.37 -2.43 -10.11
N ARG A 177 37.96 -1.78 -9.10
CA ARG A 177 38.60 -0.45 -9.30
C ARG A 177 39.72 -0.49 -10.35
N TYR A 178 40.56 -1.52 -10.34
CA TYR A 178 41.62 -1.67 -11.34
C TYR A 178 41.08 -2.13 -12.69
N LEU A 179 40.14 -3.08 -12.67
CA LEU A 179 39.54 -3.62 -13.88
C LEU A 179 38.74 -2.56 -14.65
N THR A 180 37.95 -1.74 -13.96
CA THR A 180 37.17 -0.65 -14.56
C THR A 180 38.08 0.39 -15.21
N LEU A 181 39.15 0.81 -14.53
CA LEU A 181 40.14 1.72 -15.14
C LEU A 181 40.91 1.05 -16.29
N TRP A 182 41.18 -0.26 -16.21
CA TRP A 182 41.75 -1.02 -17.32
C TRP A 182 40.78 -1.17 -18.50
N LYS A 183 39.46 -1.19 -18.29
CA LYS A 183 38.50 -1.26 -19.41
C LYS A 183 38.30 0.10 -20.08
N TYR A 184 38.12 1.15 -19.27
CA TYR A 184 37.54 2.41 -19.77
C TYR A 184 38.43 3.65 -19.57
N GLY A 185 39.50 3.54 -18.77
CA GLY A 185 40.24 4.70 -18.26
C GLY A 185 39.35 5.62 -17.40
N GLY A 186 39.84 6.80 -17.04
CA GLY A 186 39.14 7.77 -16.20
C GLY A 186 39.67 7.78 -14.77
N ILE A 187 38.80 8.11 -13.81
CA ILE A 187 39.11 8.25 -12.38
C ILE A 187 38.25 7.29 -11.56
N TYR A 188 38.84 6.62 -10.59
CA TYR A 188 38.13 5.85 -9.57
C TYR A 188 38.19 6.57 -8.22
N LEU A 189 37.06 6.58 -7.52
CA LEU A 189 36.90 7.12 -6.18
C LEU A 189 36.18 6.09 -5.28
N ASP A 190 36.65 5.91 -4.04
CA ASP A 190 35.89 5.16 -3.04
C ASP A 190 34.60 5.93 -2.67
N LEU A 191 33.56 5.19 -2.25
CA LEU A 191 32.27 5.75 -1.82
C LEU A 191 32.34 6.56 -0.51
N ASP A 192 33.52 6.83 0.02
CA ASP A 192 33.76 7.69 1.17
C ASP A 192 34.76 8.82 0.86
N VAL A 193 34.89 9.16 -0.42
CA VAL A 193 35.66 10.29 -0.92
C VAL A 193 34.76 11.46 -1.31
N VAL A 194 34.81 12.55 -0.56
CA VAL A 194 34.08 13.80 -0.89
C VAL A 194 34.99 14.71 -1.70
N VAL A 195 34.59 15.03 -2.92
CA VAL A 195 35.37 15.88 -3.84
C VAL A 195 35.13 17.35 -3.52
N THR A 196 36.20 18.09 -3.26
CA THR A 196 36.17 19.51 -2.82
C THR A 196 36.66 20.47 -3.90
N SER A 197 37.22 19.96 -5.00
CA SER A 197 37.63 20.75 -6.17
C SER A 197 37.64 19.90 -7.44
N SER A 198 37.64 20.54 -8.62
CA SER A 198 37.69 19.83 -9.90
C SER A 198 38.92 18.91 -10.04
N LEU A 199 38.65 17.71 -10.55
CA LEU A 199 39.58 16.64 -10.90
C LEU A 199 39.72 16.48 -12.42
N GLU A 200 39.01 17.27 -13.22
CA GLU A 200 38.86 17.07 -14.68
C GLU A 200 40.18 17.15 -15.46
N ASN A 201 41.17 17.86 -14.92
CA ASN A 201 42.49 18.03 -15.53
C ASN A 201 43.51 16.98 -15.04
N LEU A 202 43.10 16.04 -14.20
CA LEU A 202 43.98 15.02 -13.66
C LEU A 202 43.96 13.77 -14.53
N THR A 203 45.14 13.30 -14.88
CA THR A 203 45.34 12.05 -15.62
C THR A 203 46.57 11.33 -15.06
N ASN A 204 46.58 10.00 -15.14
CA ASN A 204 47.71 9.16 -14.74
C ASN A 204 48.27 9.50 -13.35
N PHE A 205 47.41 9.39 -12.34
CA PHE A 205 47.74 9.76 -10.98
C PHE A 205 47.19 8.78 -9.94
N ALA A 206 47.79 8.82 -8.74
CA ALA A 206 47.26 8.18 -7.54
C ALA A 206 47.56 9.05 -6.31
N GLY A 207 46.74 8.95 -5.27
CA GLY A 207 46.98 9.63 -4.00
C GLY A 207 47.79 8.76 -3.04
N ALA A 208 48.84 9.34 -2.45
CA ALA A 208 49.56 8.70 -1.35
C ALA A 208 48.72 8.77 -0.06
N GLU A 209 48.53 7.63 0.62
CA GLU A 209 47.81 7.59 1.90
C GLU A 209 48.63 8.26 3.00
N ASP A 210 49.93 7.94 2.99
CA ASP A 210 50.97 8.51 3.83
C ASP A 210 52.26 8.66 3.02
N TRP A 211 53.42 8.71 3.69
CA TRP A 211 54.69 8.92 3.00
C TRP A 211 55.37 7.63 2.52
N ASP A 212 54.80 6.50 2.86
CA ASP A 212 55.36 5.18 2.60
C ASP A 212 54.53 4.47 1.53
N ASP A 213 53.20 4.56 1.62
CA ASP A 213 52.26 3.81 0.76
C ASP A 213 51.33 4.69 -0.09
N VAL A 214 50.95 4.14 -1.25
CA VAL A 214 49.94 4.70 -2.15
C VAL A 214 48.58 4.05 -1.88
N ALA A 215 47.54 4.85 -1.69
CA ALA A 215 46.19 4.34 -1.52
C ALA A 215 45.51 4.06 -2.86
N ALA A 216 44.52 3.16 -2.83
CA ALA A 216 43.71 2.80 -3.98
C ALA A 216 42.33 3.48 -4.00
N GLY A 217 42.07 4.44 -3.10
CA GLY A 217 40.77 5.10 -2.97
C GLY A 217 40.59 6.32 -3.87
N VAL A 218 41.67 6.88 -4.42
CA VAL A 218 41.65 7.99 -5.38
C VAL A 218 42.77 7.78 -6.40
N MET A 219 42.41 7.41 -7.62
CA MET A 219 43.36 7.17 -8.71
C MET A 219 42.73 7.41 -10.07
N GLY A 220 43.53 7.74 -11.08
CA GLY A 220 43.06 7.90 -12.44
C GLY A 220 44.07 7.46 -13.48
N PHE A 221 43.62 6.66 -14.44
CA PHE A 221 44.42 6.17 -15.57
C PHE A 221 43.74 6.61 -16.86
N ASP A 222 44.43 7.37 -17.69
CA ASP A 222 43.87 7.71 -19.00
C ASP A 222 44.14 6.60 -20.02
N MET A 223 43.70 6.82 -21.26
CA MET A 223 43.89 5.86 -22.35
C MET A 223 45.20 6.08 -23.12
N SER A 224 46.11 6.90 -22.60
CA SER A 224 47.45 7.08 -23.16
C SER A 224 48.29 5.82 -22.95
N LYS A 225 49.43 5.74 -23.66
CA LYS A 225 50.40 4.64 -23.49
C LYS A 225 50.82 4.43 -22.03
N LEU A 226 50.95 5.51 -21.25
CA LEU A 226 51.33 5.43 -19.84
C LEU A 226 50.17 4.88 -18.99
N GLY A 227 48.97 5.46 -19.11
CA GLY A 227 47.79 5.01 -18.36
C GLY A 227 47.45 3.55 -18.63
N ARG A 228 47.50 3.12 -19.90
CA ARG A 228 47.33 1.72 -20.28
C ARG A 228 48.40 0.80 -19.68
N ARG A 229 49.66 1.22 -19.67
CA ARG A 229 50.77 0.46 -19.08
C ARG A 229 50.58 0.26 -17.58
N VAL A 230 50.19 1.31 -16.85
CA VAL A 230 49.95 1.24 -15.40
C VAL A 230 48.72 0.39 -15.09
N ALA A 231 47.61 0.60 -15.79
CA ALA A 231 46.39 -0.19 -15.60
C ALA A 231 46.65 -1.69 -15.85
N ASP A 232 47.35 -2.03 -16.93
CA ASP A 232 47.71 -3.43 -17.26
C ASP A 232 48.65 -4.03 -16.22
N ALA A 233 49.63 -3.26 -15.72
CA ALA A 233 50.51 -3.69 -14.65
C ALA A 233 49.75 -3.96 -13.34
N CYS A 234 48.79 -3.10 -12.95
CA CYS A 234 47.96 -3.32 -11.77
C CYS A 234 47.11 -4.59 -11.89
N VAL A 235 46.42 -4.79 -13.02
CA VAL A 235 45.58 -5.97 -13.24
C VAL A 235 46.42 -7.26 -13.24
N ARG A 236 47.62 -7.24 -13.83
CA ARG A 236 48.55 -8.38 -13.80
C ARG A 236 49.13 -8.65 -12.41
N ASP A 237 49.46 -7.60 -11.66
CA ASP A 237 49.93 -7.73 -10.28
C ASP A 237 48.84 -8.33 -9.39
N LEU A 238 47.60 -7.85 -9.52
CA LEU A 238 46.44 -8.40 -8.81
C LEU A 238 46.28 -9.90 -9.10
N ARG A 239 46.33 -10.31 -10.38
CA ARG A 239 46.24 -11.72 -10.76
C ARG A 239 47.34 -12.58 -10.13
N LYS A 240 48.58 -12.09 -10.10
CA LYS A 240 49.75 -12.84 -9.67
C LYS A 240 49.89 -12.89 -8.15
N ASN A 241 49.56 -11.80 -7.48
CA ASN A 241 49.88 -11.56 -6.07
C ASN A 241 48.63 -11.44 -5.19
N PHE A 242 47.46 -11.88 -5.66
CA PHE A 242 46.24 -11.85 -4.87
C PHE A 242 46.41 -12.60 -3.54
N ARG A 243 45.98 -11.98 -2.44
CA ARG A 243 45.95 -12.58 -1.12
C ARG A 243 44.59 -12.40 -0.47
N GLY A 244 43.85 -13.50 -0.35
CA GLY A 244 42.55 -13.52 0.34
C GLY A 244 42.67 -13.39 1.86
N ASP A 245 43.89 -13.52 2.41
CA ASP A 245 44.21 -13.49 3.84
C ASP A 245 44.81 -12.17 4.32
N VAL A 246 45.06 -11.21 3.42
CA VAL A 246 45.43 -9.83 3.81
C VAL A 246 44.51 -8.79 3.21
N TRP A 247 43.91 -7.97 4.08
CA TRP A 247 42.90 -6.98 3.72
C TRP A 247 43.40 -5.97 2.67
N GLY A 248 44.52 -5.29 2.94
CA GLY A 248 45.05 -4.22 2.07
C GLY A 248 45.95 -4.65 0.92
N ASN A 249 46.22 -5.96 0.74
CA ASN A 249 47.20 -6.42 -0.27
C ASN A 249 46.72 -6.24 -1.72
N ASN A 250 45.41 -6.30 -1.93
CA ASN A 250 44.79 -6.37 -3.26
C ASN A 250 44.32 -5.00 -3.76
N GLY A 251 44.03 -4.06 -2.85
CA GLY A 251 43.77 -2.65 -3.14
C GLY A 251 45.06 -1.83 -3.10
N PRO A 252 45.37 -1.09 -2.02
CA PRO A 252 46.59 -0.27 -1.90
C PRO A 252 47.89 -1.00 -2.24
N GLY A 253 48.04 -2.26 -1.83
CA GLY A 253 49.23 -3.05 -2.13
C GLY A 253 49.54 -3.21 -3.63
N VAL A 254 48.51 -3.31 -4.48
CA VAL A 254 48.69 -3.44 -5.94
C VAL A 254 49.25 -2.16 -6.55
N ILE A 255 48.67 -1.00 -6.24
CA ILE A 255 49.15 0.28 -6.79
C ILE A 255 50.52 0.65 -6.22
N THR A 256 50.77 0.43 -4.92
CA THR A 256 52.08 0.64 -4.31
C THR A 256 53.15 -0.21 -5.00
N ARG A 257 52.98 -1.53 -5.11
CA ARG A 257 53.98 -2.41 -5.77
C ARG A 257 54.17 -2.05 -7.25
N THR A 258 53.11 -1.65 -7.93
CA THR A 258 53.17 -1.26 -9.34
C THR A 258 54.01 0.02 -9.51
N LEU A 259 53.77 1.02 -8.66
CA LEU A 259 54.50 2.29 -8.70
C LEU A 259 55.92 2.17 -8.14
N GLN A 260 56.17 1.32 -7.16
CA GLN A 260 57.53 1.01 -6.71
C GLN A 260 58.40 0.48 -7.87
N LYS A 261 57.84 -0.40 -8.70
CA LYS A 261 58.49 -0.92 -9.91
C LYS A 261 58.62 0.15 -10.99
N LEU A 262 57.58 0.95 -11.22
CA LEU A 262 57.56 1.99 -12.26
C LEU A 262 58.54 3.13 -11.95
N CYS A 263 58.59 3.58 -10.69
CA CYS A 263 59.35 4.73 -10.24
C CYS A 263 60.74 4.38 -9.68
N ALA A 264 61.06 3.07 -9.65
CA ALA A 264 62.28 2.50 -9.09
C ALA A 264 62.61 3.06 -7.69
N THR A 265 61.63 3.07 -6.79
CA THR A 265 61.78 3.54 -5.40
C THR A 265 60.83 2.78 -4.47
N THR A 266 61.09 2.81 -3.16
CA THR A 266 60.30 2.09 -2.16
C THR A 266 59.16 2.93 -1.60
N TYR A 267 59.41 4.20 -1.27
CA TYR A 267 58.48 5.05 -0.52
C TYR A 267 57.70 5.99 -1.43
N ALA A 268 56.41 6.20 -1.12
CA ALA A 268 55.54 7.12 -1.86
C ALA A 268 56.10 8.56 -1.93
N ARG A 269 56.78 9.03 -0.88
CA ARG A 269 57.41 10.37 -0.84
C ARG A 269 58.44 10.60 -1.96
N ASP A 270 59.06 9.54 -2.44
CA ASP A 270 60.12 9.60 -3.46
C ASP A 270 59.57 9.38 -4.88
N MET A 271 58.27 9.09 -5.04
CA MET A 271 57.62 8.82 -6.32
C MET A 271 57.29 10.10 -7.09
N THR A 272 58.32 10.86 -7.47
CA THR A 272 58.16 12.08 -8.26
C THR A 272 57.73 11.79 -9.70
N THR A 273 57.02 12.73 -10.33
CA THR A 273 56.53 12.58 -11.72
C THR A 273 57.63 12.21 -12.70
N ASN A 274 58.84 12.75 -12.53
CA ASN A 274 59.99 12.42 -13.37
C ASN A 274 60.45 10.97 -13.20
N ARG A 275 60.56 10.49 -11.95
CA ARG A 275 60.93 9.10 -11.66
C ARG A 275 59.86 8.12 -12.14
N CYS A 276 58.60 8.51 -12.04
CA CYS A 276 57.46 7.71 -12.43
C CYS A 276 57.07 7.86 -13.91
N HIS A 277 57.99 8.34 -14.75
CA HIS A 277 57.81 8.46 -16.21
C HIS A 277 56.54 9.23 -16.63
N GLY A 278 56.21 10.31 -15.91
CA GLY A 278 55.03 11.13 -16.16
C GLY A 278 53.81 10.79 -15.29
N PHE A 279 53.83 9.69 -14.53
CA PHE A 279 52.76 9.34 -13.60
C PHE A 279 52.90 10.15 -12.31
N THR A 280 51.82 10.76 -11.82
CA THR A 280 51.89 11.67 -10.66
C THR A 280 51.38 11.00 -9.39
N VAL A 281 52.24 10.85 -8.38
CA VAL A 281 51.82 10.48 -7.02
C VAL A 281 51.61 11.74 -6.20
N TYR A 282 50.35 12.04 -5.89
CA TYR A 282 50.03 13.22 -5.10
C TYR A 282 50.28 12.97 -3.61
N PRO A 283 50.82 13.96 -2.87
CA PRO A 283 51.05 13.80 -1.44
C PRO A 283 49.72 13.70 -0.66
N PRO A 284 49.74 13.19 0.58
CA PRO A 284 48.52 12.99 1.37
C PRO A 284 47.67 14.25 1.52
N SER A 285 48.27 15.44 1.56
CA SER A 285 47.55 16.71 1.67
C SER A 285 46.53 16.99 0.56
N VAL A 286 46.63 16.29 -0.58
CA VAL A 286 45.74 16.50 -1.74
C VAL A 286 44.45 15.67 -1.65
N PHE A 287 44.54 14.41 -1.21
CA PHE A 287 43.41 13.45 -1.22
C PHE A 287 43.15 12.78 0.13
N TYR A 288 44.16 12.72 1.00
CA TYR A 288 44.14 12.09 2.32
C TYR A 288 44.63 13.07 3.42
N PRO A 289 44.08 14.31 3.50
CA PRO A 289 44.61 15.36 4.37
C PRO A 289 44.56 15.02 5.86
N ILE A 290 43.65 14.12 6.25
CA ILE A 290 43.58 13.53 7.59
C ILE A 290 43.80 12.03 7.47
N HIS A 291 44.96 11.59 7.94
CA HIS A 291 45.35 10.19 7.99
C HIS A 291 44.34 9.33 8.78
N TYR A 292 44.13 8.07 8.37
CA TYR A 292 43.12 7.18 8.95
C TYR A 292 43.21 7.06 10.48
N LYS A 293 44.42 7.00 11.07
CA LYS A 293 44.62 7.01 12.53
C LYS A 293 44.02 8.22 13.26
N LYS A 294 43.74 9.31 12.55
CA LYS A 294 43.19 10.57 13.05
C LYS A 294 41.78 10.86 12.50
N TRP A 295 41.08 9.86 11.96
CA TRP A 295 39.78 10.00 11.28
C TRP A 295 38.73 10.78 12.10
N LYS A 296 38.75 10.66 13.43
CA LYS A 296 37.83 11.35 14.34
C LYS A 296 37.85 12.88 14.18
N LYS A 297 38.96 13.46 13.70
CA LYS A 297 39.06 14.91 13.44
C LYS A 297 38.01 15.43 12.45
N TYR A 298 37.48 14.57 11.57
CA TYR A 298 36.38 14.96 10.69
C TYR A 298 35.07 15.20 11.44
N PHE A 299 34.89 14.57 12.60
CA PHE A 299 33.62 14.46 13.30
C PHE A 299 33.63 15.09 14.71
N GLU A 300 34.75 15.70 15.11
CA GLU A 300 34.88 16.39 16.39
C GLU A 300 34.92 17.92 16.19
N ILE A 301 34.31 18.67 17.11
CA ILE A 301 34.38 20.15 17.12
C ILE A 301 35.77 20.63 17.56
N LYS A 302 36.49 19.80 18.33
CA LYS A 302 37.84 20.09 18.80
C LYS A 302 38.77 20.35 17.61
N ASP A 303 39.44 21.50 17.62
CA ASP A 303 40.33 21.96 16.54
C ASP A 303 39.65 22.11 15.16
N SER A 304 38.33 22.22 15.09
CA SER A 304 37.56 22.28 13.82
C SER A 304 38.10 23.34 12.85
N ASN A 305 38.48 24.53 13.35
CA ASN A 305 39.07 25.59 12.52
C ASN A 305 40.40 25.16 11.84
N VAL A 306 41.25 24.43 12.56
CA VAL A 306 42.54 23.94 12.02
C VAL A 306 42.28 22.80 11.02
N THR A 307 41.36 21.89 11.37
CA THR A 307 40.94 20.82 10.46
C THR A 307 40.39 21.40 9.17
N LEU A 308 39.43 22.33 9.23
CA LEU A 308 38.84 22.97 8.05
C LEU A 308 39.85 23.72 7.18
N LYS A 309 40.83 24.41 7.79
CA LYS A 309 41.95 25.02 7.03
C LYS A 309 42.76 23.99 6.25
N THR A 310 42.91 22.79 6.81
CA THR A 310 43.59 21.67 6.14
C THR A 310 42.72 21.11 5.01
N LEU A 311 41.44 20.87 5.27
CA LEU A 311 40.50 20.30 4.28
C LEU A 311 40.27 21.23 3.08
N ASN A 312 40.23 22.55 3.30
CA ASN A 312 40.03 23.54 2.23
C ASN A 312 41.14 23.57 1.18
N LYS A 313 42.32 23.02 1.47
CA LYS A 313 43.43 22.92 0.51
C LYS A 313 43.43 21.60 -0.28
N ALA A 314 42.67 20.61 0.19
CA ALA A 314 42.59 19.31 -0.45
C ALA A 314 41.69 19.37 -1.69
N LYS A 315 41.96 18.48 -2.66
CA LYS A 315 41.11 18.28 -3.84
C LYS A 315 39.95 17.34 -3.57
N ALA A 316 40.15 16.40 -2.64
CA ALA A 316 39.11 15.56 -2.07
C ALA A 316 39.49 15.17 -0.64
N ILE A 317 38.52 14.69 0.13
CA ILE A 317 38.74 14.17 1.49
C ILE A 317 38.24 12.73 1.57
N HIS A 318 39.03 11.85 2.17
CA HIS A 318 38.62 10.48 2.49
C HIS A 318 38.17 10.41 3.96
N VAL A 319 36.92 10.01 4.19
CA VAL A 319 36.29 10.02 5.53
C VAL A 319 36.31 8.66 6.24
N TRP A 320 37.03 7.69 5.67
CA TRP A 320 37.36 6.40 6.30
C TRP A 320 36.12 5.64 6.80
N ASN A 321 35.14 5.37 5.92
CA ASN A 321 33.82 4.85 6.30
C ASN A 321 33.87 3.54 7.09
N ASN A 322 34.86 2.67 6.87
CA ASN A 322 35.04 1.47 7.71
C ASN A 322 35.26 1.81 9.20
N LEU A 323 35.97 2.92 9.48
CA LEU A 323 36.24 3.43 10.82
C LEU A 323 35.12 4.35 11.32
N SER A 324 34.57 5.17 10.43
CA SER A 324 33.63 6.24 10.80
C SER A 324 32.16 5.85 10.71
N LYS A 325 31.80 4.67 10.18
CA LYS A 325 30.40 4.24 9.95
C LYS A 325 29.48 4.37 11.16
N ALA A 326 30.00 4.21 12.37
CA ALA A 326 29.22 4.31 13.61
C ALA A 326 29.01 5.76 14.09
N GLU A 327 29.81 6.70 13.58
CA GLU A 327 29.74 8.10 13.97
C GLU A 327 28.51 8.78 13.36
N LYS A 328 27.60 9.26 14.22
CA LYS A 328 26.38 9.96 13.82
C LYS A 328 26.70 11.45 13.62
N VAL A 329 26.31 12.01 12.47
CA VAL A 329 26.51 13.44 12.17
C VAL A 329 25.16 14.11 11.99
N ARG A 330 24.85 15.11 12.81
CA ARG A 330 23.65 15.94 12.64
C ARG A 330 23.88 16.97 11.54
N VAL A 331 22.89 17.21 10.68
CA VAL A 331 23.00 18.16 9.55
C VAL A 331 23.33 19.58 10.01
N ASN A 332 22.80 20.00 11.16
CA ASN A 332 23.04 21.32 11.75
C ASN A 332 24.35 21.42 12.57
N SER A 333 25.12 20.34 12.70
CA SER A 333 26.38 20.37 13.44
C SER A 333 27.49 21.13 12.68
N ASN A 334 28.46 21.66 13.44
CA ASN A 334 29.63 22.37 12.92
C ASN A 334 30.92 21.54 12.98
N VAL A 335 30.78 20.20 13.00
CA VAL A 335 31.94 19.31 12.83
C VAL A 335 32.50 19.47 11.42
N PRO A 336 33.83 19.30 11.21
CA PRO A 336 34.45 19.57 9.91
C PRO A 336 33.79 18.87 8.72
N TYR A 337 33.38 17.61 8.88
CA TYR A 337 32.67 16.86 7.84
C TYR A 337 31.35 17.52 7.46
N ALA A 338 30.52 17.92 8.44
CA ALA A 338 29.23 18.55 8.18
C ALA A 338 29.39 19.87 7.41
N VAL A 339 30.43 20.65 7.72
CA VAL A 339 30.74 21.90 7.00
C VAL A 339 31.13 21.63 5.54
N ILE A 340 31.98 20.62 5.30
CA ILE A 340 32.37 20.21 3.95
C ILE A 340 31.15 19.65 3.19
N ALA A 341 30.40 18.74 3.80
CA ALA A 341 29.26 18.09 3.18
C ALA A 341 28.15 19.11 2.80
N ARG A 342 27.82 20.06 3.69
CA ARG A 342 26.90 21.16 3.37
C ARG A 342 27.33 21.98 2.15
N LYS A 343 28.64 22.14 1.95
CA LYS A 343 29.18 22.93 0.84
C LYS A 343 29.21 22.14 -0.46
N TYR A 344 29.64 20.88 -0.43
CA TYR A 344 29.96 20.11 -1.63
C TYR A 344 28.92 19.06 -2.03
N CYS A 345 28.06 18.61 -1.11
CA CYS A 345 26.95 17.70 -1.39
C CYS A 345 25.64 18.16 -0.70
N PRO A 346 25.16 19.39 -0.97
CA PRO A 346 24.05 19.99 -0.23
C PRO A 346 22.71 19.27 -0.41
N HIS A 347 22.44 18.68 -1.58
CA HIS A 347 21.15 18.04 -1.82
C HIS A 347 21.04 16.70 -1.12
N VAL A 348 22.11 15.92 -1.09
CA VAL A 348 22.15 14.70 -0.29
C VAL A 348 22.23 15.10 1.19
N PHE A 349 23.25 15.86 1.61
CA PHE A 349 23.51 16.12 3.03
C PHE A 349 22.33 16.78 3.76
N ASN A 350 21.68 17.79 3.17
CA ASN A 350 20.54 18.46 3.84
C ASN A 350 19.27 17.62 3.88
N ASN A 351 19.20 16.53 3.10
CA ASN A 351 18.05 15.62 3.04
C ASN A 351 18.39 14.22 3.59
N CYS A 352 19.50 14.09 4.32
CA CYS A 352 20.07 12.81 4.78
C CYS A 352 19.83 12.47 6.25
N ASP A 353 19.41 13.44 7.07
CA ASP A 353 18.71 13.05 8.28
C ASP A 353 17.42 12.34 7.81
N GLU A 354 17.08 11.18 8.38
CA GLU A 354 15.66 10.98 8.67
C GLU A 354 15.25 12.29 9.33
N GLN A 355 14.52 13.14 8.61
CA GLN A 355 14.18 14.53 8.88
C GLN A 355 14.58 15.45 7.75
N MET A 356 13.63 15.64 6.85
CA MET A 356 13.57 16.79 5.98
C MET A 356 13.13 18.03 6.81
N LEU A 357 13.87 18.33 7.87
CA LEU A 357 13.48 19.29 8.91
C LEU A 357 14.62 20.28 9.10
N ILE A 358 14.44 21.46 8.49
CA ILE A 358 15.00 22.66 9.10
C ILE A 358 14.27 22.75 10.46
N PRO A 359 14.98 22.65 11.60
CA PRO A 359 14.35 22.78 12.90
C PRO A 359 13.49 24.05 12.93
N SER A 360 12.28 23.95 13.45
CA SER A 360 11.32 25.06 13.55
C SER A 360 10.67 25.57 12.25
N ARG A 361 10.89 24.95 11.09
CA ARG A 361 10.26 25.36 9.81
C ARG A 361 9.35 24.31 9.18
N CYS A 362 8.57 23.62 10.00
CA CYS A 362 7.75 22.51 9.54
C CYS A 362 6.33 22.58 10.10
N ILE A 363 5.35 22.12 9.33
CA ILE A 363 3.96 21.91 9.74
C ILE A 363 3.73 20.41 9.75
N PHE A 364 3.23 19.87 10.86
CA PHE A 364 2.95 18.45 11.01
C PHE A 364 1.47 18.19 11.17
N PHE A 365 0.99 17.22 10.41
CA PHE A 365 -0.29 16.56 10.61
C PHE A 365 -0.05 15.09 10.95
N HIS A 366 -0.80 14.59 11.94
CA HIS A 366 -0.69 13.21 12.40
C HIS A 366 -1.99 12.45 12.13
N GLU A 367 -1.86 11.24 11.58
CA GLU A 367 -2.92 10.23 11.48
C GLU A 367 -2.47 9.00 12.28
N THR A 368 -2.90 8.95 13.53
CA THR A 368 -2.46 7.93 14.50
C THR A 368 -3.35 6.70 14.53
N THR A 369 -4.36 6.60 13.66
CA THR A 369 -5.18 5.39 13.55
C THR A 369 -4.39 4.22 12.96
N CYS A 370 -4.69 3.01 13.42
CA CYS A 370 -4.06 1.79 12.92
C CYS A 370 -4.79 1.21 11.69
N SER A 371 -5.96 1.74 11.34
CA SER A 371 -6.75 1.36 10.17
C SER A 371 -6.12 1.89 8.87
N PRO A 372 -6.39 1.28 7.70
CA PRO A 372 -5.88 1.78 6.43
C PRO A 372 -6.19 3.28 6.25
N PRO A 373 -5.17 4.10 5.93
CA PRO A 373 -5.30 5.54 6.00
C PRO A 373 -6.30 6.05 4.94
N ASN A 374 -7.41 6.62 5.41
CA ASN A 374 -8.52 7.07 4.59
C ASN A 374 -8.73 8.59 4.71
N LEU A 375 -7.99 9.36 3.91
CA LEU A 375 -8.07 10.81 3.90
C LEU A 375 -9.43 11.28 3.38
N THR A 376 -10.11 12.09 4.18
CA THR A 376 -11.29 12.82 3.73
C THR A 376 -10.89 13.99 2.81
N PRO A 377 -11.82 14.48 1.97
CA PRO A 377 -11.64 15.73 1.23
C PRO A 377 -11.13 16.90 2.08
N GLN A 378 -11.65 17.00 3.30
CA GLN A 378 -11.31 18.05 4.26
C GLN A 378 -9.88 17.90 4.77
N GLN A 379 -9.49 16.67 5.09
CA GLN A 379 -8.15 16.35 5.54
C GLN A 379 -7.09 16.59 4.45
N ALA A 380 -7.39 16.21 3.21
CA ALA A 380 -6.52 16.52 2.08
C ALA A 380 -6.44 18.04 1.84
N CYS A 381 -7.55 18.76 1.95
CA CYS A 381 -7.57 20.21 1.84
C CYS A 381 -6.72 20.90 2.92
N ALA A 382 -6.72 20.41 4.16
CA ALA A 382 -5.87 20.93 5.23
C ALA A 382 -4.38 20.86 4.88
N VAL A 383 -3.93 19.73 4.32
CA VAL A 383 -2.53 19.56 3.89
C VAL A 383 -2.21 20.47 2.70
N GLU A 384 -3.09 20.53 1.69
CA GLU A 384 -2.90 21.41 0.53
C GLU A 384 -2.84 22.88 0.94
N SER A 385 -3.75 23.32 1.79
CA SER A 385 -3.83 24.72 2.22
C SER A 385 -2.62 25.11 3.04
N SER A 386 -2.13 24.22 3.92
CA SER A 386 -0.83 24.39 4.58
C SER A 386 0.30 24.55 3.59
N ALA A 387 0.41 23.67 2.60
CA ALA A 387 1.48 23.69 1.62
C ALA A 387 1.49 24.99 0.82
N ARG A 388 0.32 25.40 0.33
CA ARG A 388 0.15 26.57 -0.53
C ARG A 388 0.39 27.88 0.22
N ASN A 389 -0.14 28.00 1.43
CA ASN A 389 -0.02 29.23 2.23
C ASN A 389 1.31 29.34 2.99
N ASN A 390 2.15 28.30 2.98
CA ASN A 390 3.42 28.25 3.70
C ASN A 390 4.57 27.71 2.83
N ARG A 391 4.86 28.36 1.71
CA ARG A 391 5.92 27.91 0.77
C ARG A 391 7.33 27.80 1.39
N ASN A 392 7.57 28.50 2.49
CA ASN A 392 8.84 28.48 3.22
C ASN A 392 8.90 27.43 4.34
N LEU A 393 7.81 26.68 4.55
CA LEU A 393 7.72 25.63 5.54
C LEU A 393 7.48 24.27 4.85
N ASN A 394 8.07 23.22 5.41
CA ASN A 394 7.81 21.85 4.96
C ASN A 394 6.55 21.32 5.64
N VAL A 395 5.65 20.72 4.89
CA VAL A 395 4.38 20.18 5.39
C VAL A 395 4.43 18.67 5.41
N PHE A 396 4.32 18.08 6.59
CA PHE A 396 4.38 16.65 6.81
C PHE A 396 3.01 16.07 7.11
N LEU A 397 2.63 15.04 6.34
CA LEU A 397 1.54 14.14 6.71
C LEU A 397 2.14 12.83 7.22
N LEU A 398 2.03 12.61 8.52
CA LEU A 398 2.63 11.50 9.24
C LEU A 398 1.56 10.46 9.61
N PHE A 399 1.71 9.20 9.21
CA PHE A 399 0.72 8.16 9.49
C PHE A 399 1.32 6.86 10.04
N PHE A 400 0.59 6.19 10.93
CA PHE A 400 1.09 5.01 11.65
C PHE A 400 0.60 3.67 11.07
N ALA A 401 -0.47 3.70 10.27
CA ALA A 401 -1.06 2.53 9.65
C ALA A 401 -0.05 1.76 8.78
N THR A 402 -0.17 0.42 8.81
CA THR A 402 0.75 -0.46 8.09
C THR A 402 0.33 -0.81 6.66
N GLU A 403 -0.95 -0.58 6.38
CA GLU A 403 -1.61 -0.87 5.11
C GLU A 403 -1.46 0.29 4.11
N GLN A 404 -1.75 0.02 2.83
CA GLN A 404 -1.72 1.05 1.79
C GLN A 404 -2.89 2.02 1.92
N PHE A 405 -2.71 3.25 1.43
CA PHE A 405 -3.80 4.20 1.25
C PHE A 405 -4.93 3.59 0.42
N SER A 406 -6.19 3.90 0.79
CA SER A 406 -7.35 3.54 -0.04
C SER A 406 -7.23 4.13 -1.45
N GLU A 407 -7.86 3.53 -2.47
CA GLU A 407 -7.83 4.07 -3.85
C GLU A 407 -8.30 5.55 -3.93
N LYS A 408 -9.24 5.92 -3.05
CA LYS A 408 -9.69 7.31 -2.89
C LYS A 408 -8.57 8.20 -2.33
N SER A 409 -7.91 7.76 -1.26
CA SER A 409 -6.76 8.45 -0.66
C SER A 409 -5.58 8.59 -1.63
N LYS A 410 -5.23 7.53 -2.39
CA LYS A 410 -4.11 7.53 -3.35
C LYS A 410 -4.20 8.70 -4.35
N ARG A 411 -5.41 9.06 -4.76
CA ARG A 411 -5.63 10.20 -5.67
C ARG A 411 -5.40 11.55 -4.98
N TYR A 412 -5.82 11.72 -3.73
CA TYR A 412 -5.49 12.91 -2.94
C TYR A 412 -3.98 13.01 -2.70
N ILE A 413 -3.35 11.90 -2.33
CA ILE A 413 -1.89 11.81 -2.16
C ILE A 413 -1.18 12.27 -3.42
N LYS A 414 -1.57 11.79 -4.60
CA LYS A 414 -0.99 12.23 -5.88
C LYS A 414 -1.11 13.74 -6.12
N ILE A 415 -2.20 14.37 -5.67
CA ILE A 415 -2.38 15.83 -5.76
C ILE A 415 -1.45 16.54 -4.76
N LEU A 416 -1.40 16.06 -3.53
CA LEU A 416 -0.57 16.62 -2.47
C LEU A 416 0.93 16.52 -2.81
N GLU A 417 1.37 15.43 -3.42
CA GLU A 417 2.74 15.23 -3.91
C GLU A 417 3.13 16.15 -5.08
N THR A 418 2.18 16.90 -5.66
CA THR A 418 2.52 17.96 -6.64
C THR A 418 3.06 19.24 -5.99
N TYR A 419 3.00 19.34 -4.67
CA TYR A 419 3.60 20.43 -3.91
C TYR A 419 5.01 20.01 -3.46
N ASP A 420 6.00 20.81 -3.82
CA ASP A 420 7.42 20.58 -3.54
C ASP A 420 7.77 20.65 -2.04
N ASN A 421 6.92 21.31 -1.25
CA ASN A 421 7.04 21.39 0.19
C ASN A 421 6.15 20.40 0.96
N VAL A 422 5.56 19.38 0.32
CA VAL A 422 4.72 18.35 1.00
C VAL A 422 5.42 17.00 1.09
N TYR A 423 5.39 16.41 2.28
CA TYR A 423 6.08 15.18 2.63
C TYR A 423 5.14 14.21 3.35
N ILE A 424 4.74 13.16 2.64
CA ILE A 424 3.89 12.12 3.21
C ILE A 424 4.80 10.98 3.68
N ARG A 425 4.71 10.62 4.97
CA ARG A 425 5.63 9.67 5.60
C ARG A 425 4.91 8.70 6.51
N ARG A 426 5.23 7.42 6.33
CA ARG A 426 4.85 6.37 7.25
C ARG A 426 5.81 6.37 8.43
N ILE A 427 5.27 6.31 9.64
CA ILE A 427 6.04 6.23 10.87
C ILE A 427 5.81 4.86 11.53
N ARG A 428 6.90 4.19 11.88
CA ARG A 428 6.85 3.05 12.80
C ARG A 428 7.01 3.59 14.22
N LEU A 429 5.98 3.45 15.03
CA LEU A 429 5.96 4.00 16.39
C LEU A 429 7.15 3.52 17.24
N SER A 430 7.56 2.26 17.08
CA SER A 430 8.69 1.68 17.81
C SER A 430 10.01 2.41 17.53
N THR A 431 10.31 2.69 16.27
CA THR A 431 11.54 3.41 15.89
C THR A 431 11.40 4.92 16.12
N TYR A 432 10.17 5.45 16.02
CA TYR A 432 9.92 6.87 16.25
C TYR A 432 10.14 7.26 17.70
N ILE A 433 9.91 6.35 18.65
CA ILE A 433 10.11 6.59 20.07
C ILE A 433 11.55 6.31 20.52
N SER A 434 12.33 5.56 19.75
CA SER A 434 13.72 5.30 20.08
C SER A 434 14.61 6.55 20.07
N ASP A 435 15.62 6.54 20.94
CA ASP A 435 16.53 7.64 21.21
C ASP A 435 15.80 8.93 21.64
N THR A 436 14.70 8.81 22.41
CA THR A 436 13.92 9.97 22.92
C THR A 436 13.83 9.97 24.45
N PRO A 437 13.59 11.14 25.08
CA PRO A 437 13.47 11.23 26.54
C PRO A 437 12.38 10.33 27.11
N ILE A 438 11.36 10.01 26.30
CA ILE A 438 10.21 9.21 26.72
C ILE A 438 10.32 7.73 26.35
N GLU A 439 11.44 7.26 25.79
CA GLU A 439 11.59 5.87 25.32
C GLU A 439 11.35 4.84 26.43
N ASP A 440 12.12 4.91 27.51
CA ASP A 440 12.02 3.98 28.64
C ASP A 440 10.63 4.03 29.27
N TRP A 441 10.11 5.25 29.46
CA TRP A 441 8.77 5.47 30.00
C TRP A 441 7.70 4.85 29.10
N PHE A 442 7.79 5.04 27.79
CA PHE A 442 6.82 4.53 26.83
C PHE A 442 6.79 3.00 26.87
N TRP A 443 7.94 2.34 26.78
CA TRP A 443 8.01 0.88 26.81
C TRP A 443 7.55 0.29 28.15
N ALA A 444 7.83 0.97 29.26
CA ALA A 444 7.37 0.55 30.59
C ALA A 444 5.85 0.67 30.78
N ASN A 445 5.19 1.64 30.12
CA ASN A 445 3.79 1.96 30.37
C ASN A 445 2.82 1.54 29.25
N ILE A 446 3.28 1.37 28.00
CA ILE A 446 2.41 1.16 26.83
C ILE A 446 1.49 -0.05 27.00
N ARG A 447 1.98 -1.18 27.52
CA ARG A 447 1.16 -2.39 27.75
C ARG A 447 0.04 -2.17 28.78
N ARG A 448 0.28 -1.34 29.80
CA ARG A 448 -0.71 -1.03 30.85
C ARG A 448 -1.74 -0.01 30.35
N LEU A 449 -1.29 0.96 29.56
CA LEU A 449 -2.14 1.98 28.94
C LEU A 449 -3.00 1.41 27.80
N TRP A 450 -2.51 0.39 27.07
CA TRP A 450 -3.26 -0.29 26.00
C TRP A 450 -4.54 -0.99 26.49
N LYS A 451 -4.60 -1.36 27.77
CA LYS A 451 -5.80 -1.94 28.40
C LYS A 451 -6.91 -0.92 28.68
N ASN A 452 -6.65 0.37 28.47
CA ASN A 452 -7.57 1.47 28.76
C ASN A 452 -7.87 2.26 27.46
N HIS A 453 -8.92 1.85 26.74
CA HIS A 453 -9.20 2.26 25.36
C HIS A 453 -9.36 3.79 25.17
N ASP A 454 -9.83 4.52 26.18
CA ASP A 454 -10.05 5.98 26.11
C ASP A 454 -8.74 6.79 26.05
N TRP A 455 -7.66 6.28 26.64
CA TRP A 455 -6.34 6.94 26.59
C TRP A 455 -5.78 7.00 25.16
N LEU A 456 -6.00 5.94 24.39
CA LEU A 456 -5.44 5.76 23.06
C LEU A 456 -5.97 6.81 22.07
N HIS A 457 -7.18 7.31 22.29
CA HIS A 457 -7.90 8.13 21.33
C HIS A 457 -7.61 9.64 21.40
N LYS A 458 -7.29 10.19 22.59
CA LYS A 458 -7.08 11.65 22.74
C LYS A 458 -5.67 12.01 23.21
N ASN A 459 -5.23 11.49 24.36
CA ASN A 459 -3.96 11.92 24.96
C ASN A 459 -2.74 11.34 24.25
N PHE A 460 -2.82 10.09 23.76
CA PHE A 460 -1.71 9.48 23.03
C PHE A 460 -1.38 10.25 21.73
N HIS A 461 -2.40 10.69 21.00
CA HIS A 461 -2.24 11.51 19.80
C HIS A 461 -1.47 12.82 20.10
N ASP A 462 -1.86 13.53 21.16
CA ASP A 462 -1.19 14.78 21.54
C ASP A 462 0.24 14.56 22.06
N TYR A 463 0.53 13.43 22.72
CA TYR A 463 1.90 13.09 23.13
C TYR A 463 2.79 12.81 21.92
N VAL A 464 2.26 12.17 20.87
CA VAL A 464 2.97 11.98 19.60
C VAL A 464 3.23 13.31 18.90
N ARG A 465 2.25 14.22 18.89
CA ARG A 465 2.41 15.59 18.36
C ARG A 465 3.51 16.33 19.12
N MET A 466 3.51 16.25 20.45
CA MET A 466 4.52 16.89 21.28
C MET A 466 5.91 16.28 21.09
N LEU A 467 6.02 14.94 21.01
CA LEU A 467 7.29 14.26 20.68
C LEU A 467 7.83 14.68 19.30
N THR A 468 6.94 14.86 18.33
CA THR A 468 7.30 15.31 16.99
C THR A 468 7.93 16.71 17.04
N LEU A 469 7.33 17.63 17.79
CA LEU A 469 7.91 18.97 17.99
C LEU A 469 9.18 18.94 18.84
N TRP A 470 9.33 17.99 19.77
CA TRP A 470 10.59 17.79 20.48
C TRP A 470 11.72 17.39 19.53
N LYS A 471 11.46 16.44 18.63
CA LYS A 471 12.48 16.01 17.68
C LYS A 471 12.83 17.12 16.67
N PHE A 472 11.84 17.93 16.27
CA PHE A 472 11.90 18.65 15.00
C PHE A 472 11.60 20.16 15.07
N GLY A 473 11.01 20.65 16.16
CA GLY A 473 10.37 21.97 16.23
C GLY A 473 9.21 22.10 15.22
N GLY A 474 8.69 23.32 15.02
CA GLY A 474 7.68 23.64 14.02
C GLY A 474 6.27 23.77 14.60
N VAL A 475 5.24 23.53 13.80
CA VAL A 475 3.82 23.67 14.18
C VAL A 475 3.11 22.33 14.01
N SER A 476 2.36 21.89 15.02
CA SER A 476 1.50 20.70 14.92
C SER A 476 0.02 21.10 14.83
N LEU A 477 -0.61 20.73 13.71
CA LEU A 477 -2.01 21.00 13.41
C LEU A 477 -2.84 19.72 13.44
N ASN A 478 -4.12 19.85 13.76
CA ASN A 478 -5.08 18.78 13.55
C ASN A 478 -5.38 18.61 12.07
N LEU A 479 -5.55 17.37 11.61
CA LEU A 479 -5.77 17.05 10.20
C LEU A 479 -7.09 17.63 9.63
N ASN A 480 -7.98 18.19 10.47
CA ASN A 480 -9.20 18.89 10.05
C ASN A 480 -9.09 20.43 10.06
N SER A 481 -7.87 20.98 10.18
CA SER A 481 -7.63 22.42 10.24
C SER A 481 -7.15 22.96 8.89
N VAL A 482 -8.02 23.69 8.18
CA VAL A 482 -7.66 24.37 6.93
C VAL A 482 -6.89 25.64 7.26
N VAL A 483 -5.62 25.71 6.84
CA VAL A 483 -4.77 26.90 6.99
C VAL A 483 -5.13 27.97 5.97
N LEU A 484 -5.46 29.17 6.45
CA LEU A 484 -5.88 30.33 5.64
C LEU A 484 -4.74 31.33 5.37
N THR A 485 -3.75 31.40 6.26
CA THR A 485 -2.64 32.36 6.18
C THR A 485 -1.31 31.71 6.55
N SER A 486 -0.21 32.40 6.26
CA SER A 486 1.13 31.91 6.59
C SER A 486 1.36 31.85 8.10
N LEU A 487 1.98 30.76 8.55
CA LEU A 487 2.39 30.45 9.92
C LEU A 487 3.91 30.63 10.12
N ASP A 488 4.62 31.09 9.09
CA ASP A 488 6.09 31.25 9.06
C ASP A 488 6.66 32.19 10.14
N LYS A 489 5.86 33.15 10.61
CA LYS A 489 6.26 34.13 11.63
C LYS A 489 5.97 33.68 13.06
N LEU A 490 5.35 32.52 13.25
CA LEU A 490 5.00 32.04 14.57
C LEU A 490 6.23 31.46 15.27
N THR A 491 6.45 31.87 16.52
CA THR A 491 7.54 31.39 17.39
C THR A 491 7.04 30.21 18.22
N THR A 492 7.41 30.10 19.51
CA THR A 492 6.80 29.12 20.42
C THR A 492 5.42 29.64 20.87
N PHE A 493 4.35 28.90 20.59
CA PHE A 493 2.98 29.35 20.84
C PHE A 493 1.99 28.21 21.07
N VAL A 494 0.82 28.58 21.60
CA VAL A 494 -0.38 27.72 21.67
C VAL A 494 -1.62 28.45 21.18
N GLY A 495 -2.53 27.72 20.54
CA GLY A 495 -3.86 28.17 20.15
C GLY A 495 -4.93 27.48 20.98
N ILE A 496 -5.73 28.28 21.67
CA ILE A 496 -6.83 27.80 22.53
C ILE A 496 -8.04 27.44 21.65
N GLN A 497 -8.70 26.32 21.94
CA GLN A 497 -9.88 25.82 21.25
C GLN A 497 -11.19 26.41 21.81
N ASP A 498 -11.33 26.51 23.13
CA ASP A 498 -12.48 27.12 23.81
C ASP A 498 -12.01 27.95 25.02
N ASN A 499 -12.51 29.18 25.14
CA ASN A 499 -12.21 30.09 26.24
C ASN A 499 -12.73 29.58 27.60
N ARG A 500 -13.69 28.66 27.63
CA ARG A 500 -14.24 28.11 28.89
C ARG A 500 -13.32 27.11 29.58
N ASN A 501 -12.74 26.19 28.81
CA ASN A 501 -11.90 25.10 29.34
C ASN A 501 -10.40 25.29 29.05
N MET A 502 -10.03 26.34 28.30
CA MET A 502 -8.67 26.63 27.85
C MET A 502 -7.99 25.45 27.12
N ASP A 503 -8.77 24.57 26.49
CA ASP A 503 -8.23 23.39 25.82
C ASP A 503 -7.29 23.79 24.68
N VAL A 504 -6.08 23.23 24.65
CA VAL A 504 -5.08 23.54 23.61
C VAL A 504 -5.33 22.65 22.40
N GLY A 505 -5.55 23.28 21.24
CA GLY A 505 -5.83 22.56 20.00
C GLY A 505 -4.68 22.60 18.99
N VAL A 506 -3.93 23.70 18.93
CA VAL A 506 -2.76 23.91 18.06
C VAL A 506 -1.58 24.35 18.93
N PHE A 507 -0.38 23.88 18.61
CA PHE A 507 0.81 24.36 19.28
C PHE A 507 2.02 24.28 18.35
N GLY A 508 2.92 25.25 18.52
CA GLY A 508 4.17 25.36 17.77
C GLY A 508 5.34 25.64 18.70
N VAL A 509 6.51 25.13 18.34
CA VAL A 509 7.74 25.23 19.12
C VAL A 509 8.87 25.66 18.21
N ASP A 510 9.50 26.78 18.55
CA ASP A 510 10.73 27.19 17.90
C ASP A 510 11.96 26.68 18.68
N THR A 511 12.38 25.45 18.37
CA THR A 511 13.58 24.80 18.93
C THR A 511 14.90 25.50 18.60
N SER A 512 14.91 26.50 17.71
CA SER A 512 16.11 27.32 17.46
C SER A 512 16.34 28.34 18.57
N THR A 513 15.32 28.59 19.41
CA THR A 513 15.40 29.46 20.58
C THR A 513 15.66 28.64 21.84
N ASN A 514 16.44 29.19 22.78
CA ASN A 514 16.66 28.57 24.10
C ASN A 514 15.34 28.29 24.81
N PHE A 515 14.42 29.27 24.77
CA PHE A 515 13.10 29.12 25.39
C PHE A 515 12.30 27.97 24.76
N GLY A 516 12.24 27.88 23.43
CA GLY A 516 11.50 26.80 22.74
C GLY A 516 12.09 25.42 23.03
N SER A 517 13.42 25.28 23.06
CA SER A 517 14.09 24.02 23.43
C SER A 517 13.77 23.64 24.88
N ASN A 518 13.93 24.57 25.83
CA ASN A 518 13.65 24.32 27.25
C ASN A 518 12.17 24.01 27.50
N PHE A 519 11.27 24.68 26.78
CA PHE A 519 9.83 24.44 26.83
C PHE A 519 9.48 23.02 26.45
N ILE A 520 9.99 22.54 25.31
CA ILE A 520 9.64 21.22 24.82
C ILE A 520 10.28 20.10 25.65
N ASP A 521 11.49 20.31 26.19
CA ASP A 521 12.12 19.42 27.15
C ASP A 521 11.31 19.31 28.46
N ALA A 522 10.82 20.45 28.98
CA ALA A 522 9.97 20.46 30.17
C ALA A 522 8.65 19.70 29.94
N CYS A 523 8.05 19.83 28.75
CA CYS A 523 6.87 19.04 28.37
C CYS A 523 7.18 17.54 28.35
N MET A 524 8.32 17.11 27.78
CA MET A 524 8.72 15.69 27.77
C MET A 524 8.91 15.15 29.19
N GLU A 525 9.53 15.90 30.10
CA GLU A 525 9.72 15.48 31.49
C GLU A 525 8.40 15.35 32.25
N ILE A 526 7.43 16.23 32.00
CA ILE A 526 6.08 16.08 32.57
C ILE A 526 5.40 14.83 32.01
N ILE A 527 5.48 14.56 30.71
CA ILE A 527 4.92 13.34 30.11
C ILE A 527 5.52 12.08 30.77
N LYS A 528 6.84 12.04 31.01
CA LYS A 528 7.51 10.92 31.70
C LYS A 528 7.04 10.68 33.12
N SER A 529 6.53 11.71 33.80
CA SER A 529 5.98 11.60 35.16
C SER A 529 4.56 11.01 35.21
N THR A 530 3.91 10.84 34.04
CA THR A 530 2.57 10.27 33.95
C THR A 530 2.60 8.74 34.04
N ASN A 531 1.50 8.13 34.46
CA ASN A 531 1.34 6.68 34.58
C ASN A 531 -0.12 6.26 34.37
N ALA A 532 -0.37 4.95 34.34
CA ALA A 532 -1.69 4.37 34.08
C ALA A 532 -2.80 4.81 35.06
N ASN A 533 -2.46 5.36 36.24
CA ASN A 533 -3.43 5.80 37.24
C ASN A 533 -3.71 7.31 37.20
N ASN A 534 -2.85 8.11 36.57
CA ASN A 534 -2.98 9.58 36.55
C ASN A 534 -3.08 10.19 35.15
N TYR A 535 -3.02 9.40 34.06
CA TYR A 535 -3.00 9.91 32.69
C TYR A 535 -4.20 10.80 32.31
N LEU A 536 -5.39 10.54 32.88
CA LEU A 536 -6.59 11.37 32.64
C LEU A 536 -6.41 12.81 33.15
N ARG A 537 -5.51 12.99 34.14
CA ARG A 537 -5.19 14.30 34.71
C ARG A 537 -4.15 15.07 33.89
N TYR A 538 -3.44 14.45 32.95
CA TYR A 538 -2.35 15.07 32.18
C TYR A 538 -2.70 15.13 30.68
N ASN A 539 -3.80 15.80 30.35
CA ASN A 539 -4.07 16.19 28.97
C ASN A 539 -3.01 17.22 28.49
N ILE A 540 -2.98 17.47 27.18
CA ILE A 540 -1.97 18.36 26.59
C ILE A 540 -1.99 19.77 27.17
N THR A 541 -3.19 20.29 27.46
CA THR A 541 -3.40 21.59 28.13
C THR A 541 -2.66 21.64 29.47
N ARG A 542 -2.79 20.61 30.29
CA ARG A 542 -2.11 20.55 31.60
C ARG A 542 -0.60 20.38 31.47
N VAL A 543 -0.13 19.55 30.55
CA VAL A 543 1.31 19.39 30.27
C VAL A 543 1.95 20.74 29.92
N ILE A 544 1.31 21.50 29.04
CA ILE A 544 1.76 22.83 28.61
C ILE A 544 1.72 23.81 29.78
N THR A 545 0.60 23.88 30.51
CA THR A 545 0.45 24.81 31.64
C THR A 545 1.49 24.56 32.72
N GLU A 546 1.76 23.29 33.06
CA GLU A 546 2.80 22.93 34.03
C GLU A 546 4.20 23.23 33.50
N ALA A 547 4.49 23.02 32.21
CA ALA A 547 5.78 23.36 31.61
C ALA A 547 6.05 24.87 31.66
N ILE A 548 5.06 25.68 31.28
CA ILE A 548 5.15 27.15 31.39
C ILE A 548 5.31 27.56 32.84
N TRP A 549 4.56 26.95 33.77
CA TRP A 549 4.68 27.26 35.19
C TRP A 549 6.10 27.00 35.73
N LYS A 550 6.68 25.86 35.37
CA LYS A 550 8.07 25.51 35.75
C LYS A 550 9.09 26.51 35.20
N LEU A 551 8.94 26.91 33.94
CA LEU A 551 9.92 27.77 33.28
C LEU A 551 9.77 29.25 33.64
N CYS A 552 8.55 29.71 33.84
CA CYS A 552 8.25 31.14 34.00
C CYS A 552 7.99 31.60 35.43
N TYR A 553 7.71 30.68 36.37
CA TYR A 553 7.23 31.07 37.70
C TYR A 553 7.90 30.33 38.87
N GLN A 554 8.58 29.20 38.64
CA GLN A 554 9.17 28.40 39.72
C GLN A 554 10.39 29.04 40.41
N GLY A 555 10.84 30.22 39.95
CA GLY A 555 11.85 31.06 40.61
C GLY A 555 11.32 32.05 41.66
N ASN A 556 9.99 32.23 41.81
CA ASN A 556 9.40 33.18 42.76
C ASN A 556 8.25 32.55 43.54
N VAL A 557 8.59 31.79 44.59
CA VAL A 557 7.64 31.22 45.55
C VAL A 557 7.12 32.35 46.45
N ASN A 558 6.12 33.11 45.98
CA ASN A 558 5.08 33.79 46.77
C ASN A 558 4.32 34.82 45.91
N LYS A 559 3.26 34.40 45.21
CA LYS A 559 2.07 35.24 44.94
C LYS A 559 0.94 34.42 44.31
N SER A 560 -0.28 34.74 44.72
CA SER A 560 -1.51 34.09 44.30
C SER A 560 -1.93 34.48 42.87
N PHE A 561 -2.83 33.65 42.34
CA PHE A 561 -3.37 33.61 41.00
C PHE A 561 -4.15 34.88 40.60
N HIS A 562 -3.47 35.95 40.15
CA HIS A 562 -4.10 36.98 39.29
C HIS A 562 -3.08 37.70 38.39
N VAL A 563 -3.25 37.48 37.08
CA VAL A 563 -3.02 38.40 35.93
C VAL A 563 -1.64 39.07 35.76
N TYR A 564 -0.95 38.60 34.70
CA TYR A 564 -0.11 39.34 33.73
C TYR A 564 0.79 40.49 34.24
N ASP A 565 1.98 40.17 34.74
CA ASP A 565 3.23 40.83 34.32
C ASP A 565 4.44 40.01 34.82
N SER A 566 4.98 39.12 33.98
CA SER A 566 6.29 38.53 34.27
C SER A 566 7.36 39.46 33.68
N GLN A 567 8.19 40.03 34.55
CA GLN A 567 9.36 40.83 34.18
C GLN A 567 10.49 39.98 33.54
N ASP A 568 10.26 38.68 33.33
CA ASP A 568 11.22 37.78 32.69
C ASP A 568 11.18 37.94 31.17
N LYS A 569 12.31 38.37 30.59
CA LYS A 569 12.46 38.58 29.14
C LYS A 569 12.25 37.30 28.33
N GLU A 570 12.53 36.12 28.89
CA GLU A 570 12.39 34.85 28.15
C GLU A 570 10.93 34.40 28.03
N CYS A 571 10.09 34.63 29.05
CA CYS A 571 8.68 34.22 29.01
C CYS A 571 7.80 35.05 28.07
N ARG A 572 8.26 36.24 27.66
CA ARG A 572 7.63 37.04 26.58
C ARG A 572 7.77 36.39 25.20
N LEU A 573 8.59 35.35 25.06
CA LEU A 573 8.77 34.60 23.80
C LEU A 573 7.68 33.54 23.57
N PHE A 574 6.83 33.26 24.57
CA PHE A 574 5.67 32.37 24.45
C PHE A 574 4.39 33.14 24.14
N THR A 575 3.70 32.76 23.07
CA THR A 575 2.45 33.42 22.66
C THR A 575 1.22 32.53 22.86
N ILE A 576 0.16 33.09 23.45
CA ILE A 576 -1.15 32.43 23.54
C ILE A 576 -2.10 33.11 22.56
N TYR A 577 -2.60 32.36 21.59
CA TYR A 577 -3.61 32.82 20.65
C TYR A 577 -5.01 32.41 21.10
N SER A 578 -5.94 33.35 21.00
CA SER A 578 -7.35 33.14 21.32
C SER A 578 -8.05 32.25 20.27
N PRO A 579 -9.21 31.66 20.59
CA PRO A 579 -9.94 30.78 19.68
C PRO A 579 -10.25 31.42 18.33
N GLU A 580 -10.49 32.73 18.25
CA GLU A 580 -10.80 33.40 16.99
C GLU A 580 -9.67 33.30 15.94
N LYS A 581 -8.44 32.97 16.37
CA LYS A 581 -7.29 32.77 15.47
C LYS A 581 -7.22 31.38 14.86
N PHE A 582 -7.47 30.32 15.62
CA PHE A 582 -7.28 28.94 15.13
C PHE A 582 -8.59 28.12 15.06
N TYR A 583 -9.59 28.52 15.84
CA TYR A 583 -10.89 27.87 16.01
C TYR A 583 -12.04 28.90 15.98
N PRO A 584 -12.16 29.73 14.91
CA PRO A 584 -13.22 30.74 14.85
C PRO A 584 -14.60 30.09 14.94
N SER A 585 -15.47 30.60 15.82
CA SER A 585 -16.85 30.15 15.94
C SER A 585 -17.75 30.90 14.96
N PHE A 586 -18.67 30.16 14.33
CA PHE A 586 -19.73 30.74 13.50
C PHE A 586 -21.04 30.76 14.32
N PRO A 587 -21.72 31.91 14.47
CA PRO A 587 -22.95 31.98 15.25
C PRO A 587 -24.03 31.02 14.73
N ASP A 588 -24.65 30.25 15.61
CA ASP A 588 -25.78 29.36 15.25
C ASP A 588 -27.06 30.14 14.89
N SER A 589 -27.18 31.41 15.32
CA SER A 589 -28.39 32.24 15.22
C SER A 589 -28.64 32.90 13.85
N TRP A 590 -28.02 32.41 12.78
CA TRP A 590 -28.10 33.03 11.45
C TRP A 590 -29.42 32.86 10.71
N GLU A 591 -30.41 32.18 11.29
CA GLU A 591 -31.73 31.91 10.68
C GLU A 591 -32.45 33.16 10.13
N VAL A 592 -32.12 34.36 10.64
CA VAL A 592 -32.76 35.64 10.25
C VAL A 592 -32.05 36.37 9.07
N HIS A 593 -30.87 35.93 8.62
CA HIS A 593 -30.07 36.65 7.61
C HIS A 593 -30.20 36.09 6.17
N THR A 594 -30.19 36.98 5.17
CA THR A 594 -30.08 36.59 3.75
C THR A 594 -28.72 35.92 3.44
N ASN A 595 -28.67 35.02 2.45
CA ASN A 595 -27.44 34.31 2.05
C ASN A 595 -26.26 35.26 1.72
N LYS A 596 -26.52 36.44 1.15
CA LYS A 596 -25.46 37.42 0.82
C LYS A 596 -24.84 38.06 2.06
N THR A 597 -25.63 38.31 3.11
CA THR A 597 -25.14 38.88 4.38
C THR A 597 -24.29 37.85 5.13
N ARG A 598 -24.73 36.58 5.18
CA ARG A 598 -23.97 35.46 5.78
C ARG A 598 -22.58 35.31 5.17
N VAL A 599 -22.48 35.31 3.83
CA VAL A 599 -21.19 35.19 3.13
C VAL A 599 -20.24 36.36 3.46
N LYS A 600 -20.74 37.59 3.58
CA LYS A 600 -19.90 38.75 3.94
C LYS A 600 -19.35 38.66 5.36
N GLU A 601 -20.15 38.19 6.32
CA GLU A 601 -19.71 38.01 7.71
C GLU A 601 -18.70 36.86 7.84
N MET A 602 -18.92 35.75 7.14
CA MET A 602 -17.97 34.64 7.05
C MET A 602 -16.62 35.11 6.51
N LEU A 603 -16.59 35.84 5.40
CA LEU A 603 -15.35 36.40 4.84
C LEU A 603 -14.61 37.32 5.81
N LYS A 604 -15.33 38.02 6.70
CA LYS A 604 -14.71 38.87 7.73
C LYS A 604 -14.06 38.04 8.83
N ILE A 605 -14.70 36.94 9.24
CA ILE A 605 -14.15 35.99 10.22
C ILE A 605 -12.90 35.30 9.63
N GLU A 606 -13.00 34.81 8.39
CA GLU A 606 -11.89 34.14 7.69
C GLU A 606 -10.66 35.03 7.54
N LYS A 607 -10.83 36.33 7.24
CA LYS A 607 -9.71 37.29 7.13
C LYS A 607 -8.90 37.45 8.42
N ASN A 608 -9.53 37.24 9.58
CA ASN A 608 -8.88 37.43 10.88
C ASN A 608 -8.31 36.14 11.47
N ALA A 609 -8.68 34.99 10.91
CA ALA A 609 -8.26 33.66 11.34
C ALA A 609 -7.01 33.16 10.61
N MET A 610 -6.20 32.36 11.30
CA MET A 610 -5.07 31.63 10.73
C MET A 610 -5.49 30.25 10.22
N THR A 611 -6.40 29.59 10.94
CA THR A 611 -6.98 28.31 10.52
C THR A 611 -8.48 28.26 10.78
N ILE A 612 -9.18 27.41 10.03
CA ILE A 612 -10.56 27.00 10.34
C ILE A 612 -10.55 25.52 10.66
N HIS A 613 -11.05 25.18 11.85
CA HIS A 613 -11.22 23.80 12.26
C HIS A 613 -12.64 23.31 11.95
N LEU A 614 -12.74 22.17 11.28
CA LEU A 614 -14.03 21.60 10.88
C LEU A 614 -14.48 20.57 11.91
N LEU A 615 -15.50 20.93 12.70
CA LEU A 615 -16.09 20.06 13.73
C LEU A 615 -17.09 19.08 13.10
N ASN A 616 -16.93 17.78 13.36
CA ASN A 616 -17.82 16.72 12.87
C ASN A 616 -19.07 16.47 13.74
N ASN A 617 -19.13 17.01 14.97
CA ASN A 617 -20.14 16.67 15.95
C ASN A 617 -20.93 17.89 16.46
N TYR A 618 -21.93 18.38 15.73
CA TYR A 618 -23.04 19.20 16.26
C TYR A 618 -24.26 19.13 15.32
N ASN A 619 -25.43 19.59 15.81
CA ASN A 619 -26.77 19.52 15.20
C ASN A 619 -26.87 19.94 13.72
N ARG A 620 -28.00 19.59 13.07
CA ARG A 620 -28.28 19.76 11.62
C ARG A 620 -28.01 21.17 11.07
N SER A 621 -28.23 22.24 11.85
CA SER A 621 -27.99 23.64 11.45
C SER A 621 -26.50 24.00 11.43
N THR A 622 -25.75 23.63 12.46
CA THR A 622 -24.29 23.86 12.58
C THR A 622 -23.52 23.10 11.49
N LYS A 623 -24.03 21.94 11.06
CA LYS A 623 -23.48 21.16 9.93
C LYS A 623 -23.56 21.91 8.59
N ALA A 624 -24.64 22.65 8.34
CA ALA A 624 -24.80 23.42 7.09
C ALA A 624 -23.85 24.62 7.02
N ASN A 625 -23.67 25.33 8.14
CA ASN A 625 -22.74 26.47 8.23
C ASN A 625 -21.28 26.02 8.09
N ASN A 626 -20.89 24.90 8.72
CA ASN A 626 -19.55 24.33 8.58
C ASN A 626 -19.26 23.84 7.15
N VAL A 627 -20.26 23.32 6.43
CA VAL A 627 -20.11 22.93 5.01
C VAL A 627 -19.94 24.14 4.12
N MET A 628 -20.66 25.24 4.36
CA MET A 628 -20.50 26.48 3.61
C MET A 628 -19.14 27.14 3.86
N ALA A 629 -18.70 27.19 5.13
CA ALA A 629 -17.38 27.70 5.51
C ALA A 629 -16.27 26.86 4.88
N PHE A 630 -16.40 25.54 4.92
CA PHE A 630 -15.46 24.64 4.26
C PHE A 630 -15.42 24.90 2.76
N LYS A 631 -16.56 25.05 2.09
CA LYS A 631 -16.60 25.28 0.64
C LYS A 631 -15.89 26.57 0.27
N MET A 632 -16.14 27.66 1.00
CA MET A 632 -15.48 28.96 0.79
C MET A 632 -13.98 28.90 1.04
N ALA A 633 -13.56 28.33 2.18
CA ALA A 633 -12.16 28.17 2.53
C ALA A 633 -11.44 27.24 1.54
N ALA A 634 -12.10 26.16 1.09
CA ALA A 634 -11.54 25.18 0.19
C ALA A 634 -11.35 25.72 -1.23
N GLU A 635 -12.35 26.42 -1.78
CA GLU A 635 -12.26 27.12 -3.05
C GLU A 635 -11.05 28.06 -3.09
N GLN A 636 -10.83 28.80 -2.00
CA GLN A 636 -9.78 29.80 -1.95
C GLN A 636 -8.40 29.24 -1.62
N ASN A 637 -8.30 28.21 -0.78
CA ASN A 637 -7.03 27.77 -0.17
C ASN A 637 -6.53 26.40 -0.66
N CYS A 638 -7.40 25.49 -1.09
CA CYS A 638 -7.03 24.16 -1.58
C CYS A 638 -7.63 23.85 -2.97
N PRO A 639 -7.24 24.63 -4.01
CA PRO A 639 -7.92 24.61 -5.31
C PRO A 639 -7.78 23.28 -6.05
N LYS A 640 -6.65 22.54 -5.93
CA LYS A 640 -6.47 21.28 -6.66
C LYS A 640 -7.33 20.17 -6.05
N ILE A 641 -7.40 20.09 -4.72
CA ILE A 641 -8.29 19.16 -4.03
C ILE A 641 -9.75 19.55 -4.29
N TYR A 642 -10.10 20.83 -4.22
CA TYR A 642 -11.44 21.32 -4.51
C TYR A 642 -11.90 21.01 -5.95
N GLU A 643 -11.06 21.30 -6.94
CA GLU A 643 -11.32 21.00 -8.35
C GLU A 643 -11.44 19.48 -8.59
N PHE A 644 -10.60 18.67 -7.94
CA PHE A 644 -10.68 17.22 -8.04
C PHE A 644 -11.95 16.65 -7.39
N ILE A 645 -12.40 17.22 -6.27
CA ILE A 645 -13.71 16.88 -5.68
C ILE A 645 -14.82 17.30 -6.64
N GLY A 646 -14.72 18.46 -7.27
CA GLY A 646 -15.64 18.90 -8.32
C GLY A 646 -15.68 17.93 -9.51
N LYS A 647 -14.51 17.55 -10.06
CA LYS A 647 -14.37 16.60 -11.17
C LYS A 647 -14.83 15.19 -10.80
N ASN A 648 -14.59 14.71 -9.58
CA ASN A 648 -15.08 13.40 -9.13
C ASN A 648 -16.55 13.42 -8.73
N ALA A 649 -17.09 14.53 -8.22
CA ALA A 649 -18.53 14.68 -8.04
C ALA A 649 -19.21 14.65 -9.42
N ILE A 650 -18.61 15.30 -10.43
CA ILE A 650 -19.05 15.24 -11.83
C ILE A 650 -18.87 13.83 -12.41
N MET A 651 -17.75 13.12 -12.17
CA MET A 651 -17.53 11.76 -12.68
C MET A 651 -18.37 10.69 -11.98
N ALA A 652 -18.58 10.80 -10.66
CA ALA A 652 -19.46 9.92 -9.90
C ALA A 652 -20.95 10.19 -10.19
N GLN A 653 -21.29 11.38 -10.69
CA GLN A 653 -22.58 11.66 -11.32
C GLN A 653 -22.66 11.20 -12.80
N ARG A 654 -21.52 10.93 -13.45
CA ARG A 654 -21.45 10.59 -14.90
C ARG A 654 -21.47 9.11 -15.24
N ILE A 655 -21.24 8.18 -14.29
CA ILE A 655 -21.37 6.74 -14.57
C ILE A 655 -22.25 6.03 -13.54
N PHE A 656 -22.89 4.93 -13.95
CA PHE A 656 -23.63 4.05 -13.03
C PHE A 656 -22.67 3.19 -12.23
N LYS A 657 -23.00 2.96 -10.94
CA LYS A 657 -22.20 2.09 -10.07
C LYS A 657 -22.56 0.62 -10.30
N GLY A 658 -23.85 0.31 -10.21
CA GLY A 658 -24.43 -1.01 -10.30
C GLY A 658 -23.90 -2.01 -9.27
N HIS A 659 -24.51 -3.19 -9.26
CA HIS A 659 -24.08 -4.36 -8.49
C HIS A 659 -23.47 -5.38 -9.44
N THR A 660 -22.24 -5.84 -9.15
CA THR A 660 -21.54 -6.82 -9.97
C THR A 660 -21.97 -8.25 -9.63
N ASP A 661 -22.14 -9.10 -10.64
CA ASP A 661 -22.41 -10.53 -10.46
C ASP A 661 -21.15 -11.41 -10.69
N HIS A 662 -21.26 -12.70 -10.36
CA HIS A 662 -20.15 -13.67 -10.50
C HIS A 662 -19.74 -13.91 -11.97
N TYR A 663 -20.63 -13.62 -12.93
CA TYR A 663 -20.36 -13.75 -14.36
C TYR A 663 -19.76 -12.48 -14.97
N ASN A 664 -19.24 -11.56 -14.15
CA ASN A 664 -18.70 -10.26 -14.57
C ASN A 664 -19.71 -9.36 -15.28
N GLY A 665 -21.00 -9.53 -14.96
CA GLY A 665 -22.06 -8.59 -15.32
C GLY A 665 -22.26 -7.50 -14.28
N ILE A 666 -23.06 -6.49 -14.62
CA ILE A 666 -23.43 -5.36 -13.75
C ILE A 666 -24.93 -5.14 -13.83
N THR A 667 -25.60 -4.99 -12.68
CA THR A 667 -27.02 -4.66 -12.58
C THR A 667 -27.25 -3.26 -12.02
N ILE A 668 -28.00 -2.44 -12.74
CA ILE A 668 -28.35 -1.07 -12.37
C ILE A 668 -29.83 -1.07 -11.99
N ASP A 669 -30.13 -0.54 -10.80
CA ASP A 669 -31.51 -0.34 -10.34
C ASP A 669 -31.88 1.14 -10.48
N SER A 670 -32.96 1.43 -11.20
CA SER A 670 -33.37 2.81 -11.48
C SER A 670 -33.78 3.59 -10.23
N VAL A 671 -34.23 2.91 -9.16
CA VAL A 671 -34.59 3.58 -7.89
C VAL A 671 -33.33 3.91 -7.10
N GLU A 672 -32.35 3.00 -7.07
CA GLU A 672 -31.09 3.21 -6.34
C GLU A 672 -30.22 4.28 -7.01
N GLU A 673 -30.29 4.40 -8.34
CA GLU A 673 -29.44 5.29 -9.13
C GLU A 673 -30.22 6.32 -9.96
N ALA A 674 -31.39 6.74 -9.44
CA ALA A 674 -32.29 7.69 -10.08
C ALA A 674 -31.58 8.99 -10.55
N CYS A 675 -31.90 9.43 -11.77
CA CYS A 675 -31.41 10.67 -12.37
C CYS A 675 -32.35 11.15 -13.49
N ASP A 676 -32.32 12.45 -13.80
CA ASP A 676 -33.11 13.06 -14.87
C ASP A 676 -32.75 12.50 -16.25
N ASN A 677 -33.74 12.37 -17.15
CA ASN A 677 -33.57 11.82 -18.50
C ASN A 677 -32.44 12.47 -19.32
N LYS A 678 -32.25 13.79 -19.20
CA LYS A 678 -31.18 14.50 -19.92
C LYS A 678 -29.80 14.08 -19.43
N ILE A 679 -29.70 13.74 -18.15
CA ILE A 679 -28.48 13.24 -17.52
C ILE A 679 -28.32 11.75 -17.80
N PHE A 680 -29.42 10.98 -17.75
CA PHE A 680 -29.44 9.53 -17.97
C PHE A 680 -28.79 9.14 -19.30
N ALA A 681 -29.15 9.78 -20.41
CA ALA A 681 -28.61 9.43 -21.73
C ALA A 681 -27.08 9.59 -21.80
N GLN A 682 -26.55 10.71 -21.27
CA GLN A 682 -25.11 10.94 -21.22
C GLN A 682 -24.43 9.98 -20.23
N ARG A 683 -25.06 9.75 -19.08
CA ARG A 683 -24.56 8.84 -18.04
C ARG A 683 -24.47 7.40 -18.54
N LEU A 684 -25.46 6.95 -19.31
CA LEU A 684 -25.49 5.63 -19.95
C LEU A 684 -24.35 5.50 -20.97
N LYS A 685 -24.15 6.52 -21.82
CA LYS A 685 -23.06 6.53 -22.81
C LYS A 685 -21.68 6.42 -22.15
N ASP A 686 -21.42 7.28 -21.16
CA ASP A 686 -20.16 7.28 -20.42
C ASP A 686 -19.93 5.93 -19.69
N SER A 687 -21.01 5.35 -19.15
CA SER A 687 -20.95 4.05 -18.46
C SER A 687 -20.65 2.90 -19.44
N LEU A 688 -21.29 2.87 -20.61
CA LEU A 688 -21.04 1.85 -21.62
C LEU A 688 -19.60 1.90 -22.13
N GLU A 689 -19.05 3.08 -22.39
CA GLU A 689 -17.64 3.23 -22.79
C GLU A 689 -16.68 2.67 -21.72
N GLN A 690 -16.99 2.90 -20.45
CA GLN A 690 -16.20 2.37 -19.34
C GLN A 690 -16.35 0.86 -19.20
N TRP A 691 -17.57 0.33 -19.24
CA TRP A 691 -17.82 -1.11 -19.09
C TRP A 691 -17.23 -1.94 -20.23
N ILE A 692 -17.16 -1.38 -21.45
CA ILE A 692 -16.44 -2.00 -22.58
C ILE A 692 -14.93 -2.07 -22.29
N LYS A 693 -14.32 -0.99 -21.78
CA LYS A 693 -12.88 -0.97 -21.39
C LYS A 693 -12.60 -1.95 -20.26
N ASP A 694 -13.51 -2.04 -19.30
CA ASP A 694 -13.43 -2.97 -18.16
C ASP A 694 -13.76 -4.41 -18.54
N LYS A 695 -14.08 -4.68 -19.81
CA LYS A 695 -14.43 -6.00 -20.34
C LYS A 695 -15.58 -6.66 -19.57
N ARG A 696 -16.59 -5.87 -19.18
CA ARG A 696 -17.83 -6.40 -18.57
C ARG A 696 -18.62 -7.21 -19.58
N ARG A 697 -19.33 -8.24 -19.11
CA ARG A 697 -20.06 -9.19 -19.97
C ARG A 697 -21.49 -8.73 -20.23
N THR A 698 -22.37 -8.86 -19.24
CA THR A 698 -23.78 -8.45 -19.36
C THR A 698 -24.07 -7.22 -18.54
N ILE A 699 -24.72 -6.23 -19.13
CA ILE A 699 -25.25 -5.08 -18.39
C ILE A 699 -26.76 -5.25 -18.27
N TRP A 700 -27.27 -5.15 -17.05
CA TRP A 700 -28.68 -5.27 -16.70
C TRP A 700 -29.23 -3.94 -16.19
N PHE A 701 -30.43 -3.58 -16.61
CA PHE A 701 -31.18 -2.46 -16.07
C PHE A 701 -32.53 -2.94 -15.55
N ARG A 702 -32.72 -2.77 -14.24
CA ARG A 702 -34.00 -2.91 -13.58
C ARG A 702 -34.67 -1.55 -13.51
N VAL A 703 -35.61 -1.33 -14.42
CA VAL A 703 -36.32 -0.05 -14.57
C VAL A 703 -37.69 -0.17 -13.93
N HIS A 704 -37.87 0.54 -12.82
CA HIS A 704 -39.14 0.59 -12.09
C HIS A 704 -40.12 1.58 -12.76
N ILE A 705 -41.43 1.43 -12.49
CA ILE A 705 -42.50 2.25 -13.10
C ILE A 705 -42.18 3.77 -13.17
N PRO A 706 -41.68 4.43 -12.11
CA PRO A 706 -41.42 5.88 -12.13
C PRO A 706 -40.34 6.33 -13.13
N HIS A 707 -39.50 5.41 -13.62
CA HIS A 707 -38.37 5.70 -14.50
C HIS A 707 -38.51 5.03 -15.88
N THR A 708 -39.73 4.66 -16.27
CA THR A 708 -40.05 3.98 -17.55
C THR A 708 -39.56 4.75 -18.78
N GLU A 709 -39.43 6.06 -18.67
CA GLU A 709 -38.74 6.97 -19.59
C GLU A 709 -37.29 6.57 -19.96
N TRP A 710 -36.62 5.74 -19.16
CA TRP A 710 -35.29 5.20 -19.49
C TRP A 710 -35.35 4.09 -20.55
N VAL A 711 -36.49 3.41 -20.70
CA VAL A 711 -36.64 2.25 -21.59
C VAL A 711 -36.38 2.59 -23.07
N PRO A 712 -36.95 3.67 -23.65
CA PRO A 712 -36.63 4.09 -25.01
C PRO A 712 -35.15 4.43 -25.21
N ILE A 713 -34.51 5.02 -24.18
CA ILE A 713 -33.10 5.41 -24.24
C ILE A 713 -32.20 4.15 -24.21
N LEU A 714 -32.51 3.20 -23.34
CA LEU A 714 -31.80 1.91 -23.22
C LEU A 714 -31.92 1.10 -24.50
N THR A 715 -33.13 0.94 -25.03
CA THR A 715 -33.36 0.21 -26.29
C THR A 715 -32.67 0.87 -27.48
N GLY A 716 -32.64 2.21 -27.54
CA GLY A 716 -31.84 2.97 -28.50
C GLY A 716 -30.33 2.72 -28.41
N HIS A 717 -29.84 2.24 -27.26
CA HIS A 717 -28.46 1.80 -27.04
C HIS A 717 -28.32 0.27 -27.05
N GLY A 718 -29.20 -0.46 -27.73
CA GLY A 718 -29.06 -1.90 -27.97
C GLY A 718 -29.34 -2.79 -26.76
N PHE A 719 -30.01 -2.27 -25.73
CA PHE A 719 -30.58 -3.12 -24.69
C PHE A 719 -31.87 -3.78 -25.20
N ILE A 720 -32.08 -5.03 -24.81
CA ILE A 720 -33.29 -5.80 -25.15
C ILE A 720 -34.00 -6.24 -23.88
N PHE A 721 -35.31 -6.47 -23.98
CA PHE A 721 -36.10 -6.94 -22.85
C PHE A 721 -35.72 -8.38 -22.47
N HIS A 722 -35.60 -8.63 -21.17
CA HIS A 722 -35.49 -9.98 -20.63
C HIS A 722 -36.83 -10.45 -20.05
N HIS A 723 -37.38 -9.67 -19.12
CA HIS A 723 -38.63 -9.97 -18.44
C HIS A 723 -39.22 -8.73 -17.78
N SER A 724 -40.47 -8.82 -17.32
CA SER A 724 -41.13 -7.81 -16.50
C SER A 724 -41.82 -8.45 -15.31
N LYS A 725 -41.95 -7.69 -14.24
CA LYS A 725 -42.92 -7.91 -13.16
C LYS A 725 -43.84 -6.70 -13.10
N GLU A 726 -44.85 -6.72 -12.24
CA GLU A 726 -45.79 -5.60 -12.09
C GLU A 726 -45.08 -4.27 -11.83
N GLU A 727 -44.01 -4.28 -11.02
CA GLU A 727 -43.32 -3.06 -10.57
C GLU A 727 -42.14 -2.61 -11.45
N TYR A 728 -41.63 -3.48 -12.33
CA TYR A 728 -40.43 -3.17 -13.12
C TYR A 728 -40.30 -3.99 -14.40
N VAL A 729 -39.51 -3.45 -15.32
CA VAL A 729 -38.99 -4.17 -16.49
C VAL A 729 -37.48 -4.38 -16.37
N MET A 730 -37.02 -5.58 -16.71
CA MET A 730 -35.61 -5.93 -16.79
C MET A 730 -35.15 -5.93 -18.23
N LEU A 731 -34.15 -5.11 -18.53
CA LEU A 731 -33.47 -5.06 -19.81
C LEU A 731 -32.03 -5.52 -19.65
N TYR A 732 -31.45 -6.04 -20.72
CA TYR A 732 -30.03 -6.38 -20.74
C TYR A 732 -29.36 -6.08 -22.07
N ARG A 733 -28.04 -5.91 -22.02
CA ARG A 733 -27.17 -5.84 -23.19
C ARG A 733 -25.93 -6.69 -22.97
N TRP A 734 -25.63 -7.56 -23.92
CA TRP A 734 -24.37 -8.30 -23.99
C TRP A 734 -23.29 -7.43 -24.64
N LEU A 735 -22.15 -7.25 -23.95
CA LEU A 735 -21.04 -6.42 -24.44
C LEU A 735 -19.86 -7.23 -24.96
N SER A 736 -19.74 -8.52 -24.62
CA SER A 736 -18.62 -9.35 -25.06
C SER A 736 -18.70 -9.62 -26.56
N THR A 737 -17.63 -9.32 -27.29
CA THR A 737 -17.51 -9.58 -28.74
C THR A 737 -16.75 -10.87 -29.06
N ASN A 738 -16.10 -11.47 -28.06
CA ASN A 738 -15.28 -12.68 -28.23
C ASN A 738 -16.06 -13.97 -27.87
N GLU A 739 -17.28 -13.84 -27.36
CA GLU A 739 -18.11 -14.95 -26.86
C GLU A 739 -19.55 -14.77 -27.35
N GLU A 740 -20.20 -15.88 -27.68
CA GLU A 740 -21.65 -15.88 -27.89
C GLU A 740 -22.39 -15.54 -26.60
N CYS A 741 -23.50 -14.81 -26.74
CA CYS A 741 -24.34 -14.45 -25.61
C CYS A 741 -24.93 -15.72 -24.97
N ASN A 742 -24.56 -15.98 -23.72
CA ASN A 742 -25.04 -17.14 -22.96
C ASN A 742 -26.05 -16.75 -21.86
N VAL A 743 -26.69 -15.59 -21.99
CA VAL A 743 -27.78 -15.16 -21.11
C VAL A 743 -28.99 -16.07 -21.35
N PRO A 744 -29.46 -16.82 -20.33
CA PRO A 744 -30.65 -17.65 -20.48
C PRO A 744 -31.86 -16.80 -20.84
N LYS A 745 -32.77 -17.33 -21.65
CA LYS A 745 -34.07 -16.70 -21.85
C LYS A 745 -34.87 -16.74 -20.54
N TYR A 746 -35.76 -15.77 -20.36
CA TYR A 746 -36.69 -15.81 -19.23
C TYR A 746 -37.60 -17.04 -19.28
N ALA A 747 -38.20 -17.38 -18.14
CA ALA A 747 -39.15 -18.48 -18.01
C ALA A 747 -40.25 -18.37 -19.07
N HIS A 748 -40.39 -19.43 -19.88
CA HIS A 748 -41.29 -19.50 -21.03
C HIS A 748 -42.21 -20.74 -20.98
N THR A 749 -42.27 -21.42 -19.83
CA THR A 749 -43.01 -22.66 -19.68
C THR A 749 -44.06 -22.46 -18.60
N TYR A 750 -45.33 -22.61 -18.99
CA TYR A 750 -46.44 -22.71 -18.06
C TYR A 750 -46.41 -24.08 -17.39
N LEU A 751 -46.70 -24.11 -16.10
CA LEU A 751 -46.87 -25.34 -15.35
C LEU A 751 -48.33 -25.41 -14.89
N GLY A 752 -49.04 -26.44 -15.29
CA GLY A 752 -50.39 -26.74 -14.83
C GLY A 752 -50.45 -28.11 -14.16
N VAL A 753 -51.50 -28.33 -13.38
CA VAL A 753 -51.75 -29.61 -12.73
C VAL A 753 -53.20 -30.01 -12.87
N GLY A 754 -53.44 -31.29 -13.13
CA GLY A 754 -54.75 -31.93 -13.15
C GLY A 754 -54.84 -32.98 -12.06
N ALA A 755 -55.95 -32.98 -11.32
CA ALA A 755 -56.17 -33.85 -10.17
C ALA A 755 -57.04 -35.05 -10.56
N PHE A 756 -56.44 -36.23 -10.57
CA PHE A 756 -57.18 -37.49 -10.58
C PHE A 756 -57.59 -37.85 -9.16
N VAL A 757 -58.75 -37.32 -8.74
CA VAL A 757 -59.34 -37.62 -7.43
C VAL A 757 -60.15 -38.90 -7.55
N PHE A 758 -59.69 -39.99 -6.91
CA PHE A 758 -60.30 -41.32 -7.06
C PHE A 758 -60.99 -41.79 -5.78
N ASN A 759 -62.28 -42.09 -5.89
CA ASN A 759 -63.02 -42.78 -4.86
C ASN A 759 -62.85 -44.29 -5.01
N LYS A 760 -61.97 -44.89 -4.18
CA LYS A 760 -61.69 -46.34 -4.20
C LYS A 760 -62.93 -47.20 -3.96
N ASN A 761 -63.90 -46.72 -3.18
CA ASN A 761 -65.08 -47.50 -2.80
C ASN A 761 -66.09 -47.63 -3.94
N THR A 762 -66.26 -46.58 -4.75
CA THR A 762 -67.25 -46.54 -5.84
C THR A 762 -66.62 -46.70 -7.23
N SER A 763 -65.29 -46.66 -7.33
CA SER A 763 -64.54 -46.60 -8.60
C SER A 763 -64.92 -45.39 -9.46
N GLU A 764 -65.26 -44.28 -8.80
CA GLU A 764 -65.59 -43.01 -9.44
C GLU A 764 -64.44 -42.02 -9.34
N ILE A 765 -64.38 -41.12 -10.32
CA ILE A 765 -63.47 -39.99 -10.36
C ILE A 765 -64.25 -38.68 -10.29
N LEU A 766 -63.64 -37.67 -9.68
CA LEU A 766 -64.17 -36.33 -9.68
C LEU A 766 -63.89 -35.67 -11.04
N VAL A 767 -64.92 -35.14 -11.68
CA VAL A 767 -64.81 -34.49 -12.99
C VAL A 767 -65.62 -33.20 -13.02
N ILE A 768 -65.12 -32.24 -13.80
CA ILE A 768 -65.72 -30.91 -13.96
C ILE A 768 -65.91 -30.57 -15.43
N LYS A 769 -66.79 -29.61 -15.69
CA LYS A 769 -66.94 -28.87 -16.95
C LYS A 769 -66.79 -27.38 -16.66
N GLU A 770 -65.91 -26.72 -17.39
CA GLU A 770 -65.77 -25.27 -17.33
C GLU A 770 -66.94 -24.56 -17.99
N LYS A 771 -67.32 -23.44 -17.40
CA LYS A 771 -68.38 -22.56 -17.88
C LYS A 771 -67.98 -21.76 -19.11
N TYR A 772 -66.70 -21.39 -19.23
CA TYR A 772 -66.17 -20.54 -20.29
C TYR A 772 -65.09 -21.25 -21.13
N ALA A 773 -65.36 -22.47 -21.59
CA ALA A 773 -64.43 -23.20 -22.45
C ALA A 773 -64.37 -22.57 -23.87
N PRO A 774 -63.18 -22.45 -24.49
CA PRO A 774 -63.04 -21.92 -25.86
C PRO A 774 -63.62 -22.84 -26.94
N THR A 775 -63.89 -24.11 -26.60
CA THR A 775 -64.58 -25.10 -27.44
C THR A 775 -65.77 -25.70 -26.69
N LYS A 776 -66.53 -26.62 -27.31
CA LYS A 776 -67.64 -27.33 -26.65
C LYS A 776 -67.21 -27.86 -25.28
N ALA A 777 -67.97 -27.52 -24.23
CA ALA A 777 -67.67 -27.92 -22.85
C ALA A 777 -67.48 -29.44 -22.73
N SER A 778 -66.27 -29.85 -22.36
CA SER A 778 -65.88 -31.25 -22.22
C SER A 778 -65.62 -31.60 -20.76
N TRP A 779 -65.98 -32.81 -20.35
CA TRP A 779 -65.60 -33.32 -19.04
C TRP A 779 -64.08 -33.47 -18.96
N LYS A 780 -63.49 -32.93 -17.89
CA LYS A 780 -62.06 -33.03 -17.59
C LYS A 780 -61.83 -33.24 -16.10
N LEU A 781 -60.58 -33.53 -15.76
CA LEU A 781 -60.13 -33.55 -14.37
C LEU A 781 -60.13 -32.12 -13.81
N PRO A 782 -60.47 -31.92 -12.53
CA PRO A 782 -60.24 -30.65 -11.84
C PRO A 782 -58.77 -30.23 -11.94
N GLY A 783 -58.48 -28.94 -12.05
CA GLY A 783 -57.09 -28.48 -12.09
C GLY A 783 -56.83 -27.21 -12.89
N GLY A 784 -55.73 -26.54 -12.54
CA GLY A 784 -55.38 -25.23 -13.08
C GLY A 784 -53.88 -24.97 -13.10
N TYR A 785 -53.53 -23.69 -13.02
CA TYR A 785 -52.14 -23.21 -13.12
C TYR A 785 -51.43 -23.38 -11.77
N VAL A 786 -50.17 -23.78 -11.81
CA VAL A 786 -49.32 -23.85 -10.62
C VAL A 786 -48.71 -22.47 -10.39
N GLU A 787 -49.17 -21.80 -9.35
CA GLU A 787 -48.64 -20.52 -8.88
C GLU A 787 -47.23 -20.70 -8.27
N PRO A 788 -46.60 -19.68 -7.65
CA PRO A 788 -45.35 -19.85 -6.88
C PRO A 788 -45.50 -20.72 -5.62
N GLU A 789 -45.98 -21.95 -5.80
CA GLU A 789 -46.31 -22.98 -4.83
C GLU A 789 -45.86 -24.38 -5.30
N ASP A 790 -45.94 -25.39 -4.42
CA ASP A 790 -45.64 -26.78 -4.76
C ASP A 790 -46.77 -27.42 -5.59
N ILE A 791 -46.44 -28.36 -6.49
CA ILE A 791 -47.42 -29.03 -7.38
C ILE A 791 -48.51 -29.75 -6.57
N GLU A 792 -48.14 -30.32 -5.42
CA GLU A 792 -49.07 -30.94 -4.47
C GLU A 792 -50.10 -29.92 -3.96
N THR A 793 -49.62 -28.75 -3.53
CA THR A 793 -50.45 -27.68 -2.98
C THR A 793 -51.40 -27.15 -4.03
N ALA A 794 -50.90 -26.90 -5.24
CA ALA A 794 -51.72 -26.49 -6.37
C ALA A 794 -52.83 -27.52 -6.69
N ALA A 795 -52.49 -28.81 -6.76
CA ALA A 795 -53.49 -29.84 -7.06
C ALA A 795 -54.60 -29.91 -6.00
N LYS A 796 -54.24 -29.78 -4.71
CA LYS A 796 -55.20 -29.75 -3.60
C LYS A 796 -56.06 -28.49 -3.63
N ARG A 797 -55.42 -27.33 -3.87
CA ARG A 797 -56.08 -26.02 -3.96
C ARG A 797 -57.11 -26.01 -5.08
N GLU A 798 -56.72 -26.39 -6.29
CA GLU A 798 -57.60 -26.39 -7.47
C GLU A 798 -58.82 -27.30 -7.27
N VAL A 799 -58.65 -28.50 -6.71
CA VAL A 799 -59.78 -29.39 -6.40
C VAL A 799 -60.74 -28.73 -5.40
N LEU A 800 -60.19 -28.12 -4.35
CA LEU A 800 -60.98 -27.46 -3.31
C LEU A 800 -61.73 -26.23 -3.87
N GLU A 801 -61.06 -25.41 -4.67
CA GLU A 801 -61.62 -24.20 -5.28
C GLU A 801 -62.74 -24.53 -6.27
N GLU A 802 -62.52 -25.50 -7.16
CA GLU A 802 -63.49 -25.83 -8.20
C GLU A 802 -64.71 -26.63 -7.69
N THR A 803 -64.50 -27.49 -6.68
CA THR A 803 -65.49 -28.53 -6.31
C THR A 803 -65.86 -28.59 -4.83
N GLY A 804 -65.13 -27.89 -3.95
CA GLY A 804 -65.30 -27.99 -2.49
C GLY A 804 -64.78 -29.29 -1.86
N ILE A 805 -64.18 -30.18 -2.65
CA ILE A 805 -63.64 -31.45 -2.17
C ILE A 805 -62.25 -31.23 -1.56
N GLN A 806 -62.07 -31.68 -0.33
CA GLN A 806 -60.77 -31.81 0.32
C GLN A 806 -60.18 -33.16 -0.09
N ALA A 807 -58.91 -33.17 -0.48
CA ALA A 807 -58.26 -34.39 -0.95
C ALA A 807 -56.78 -34.43 -0.53
N ASP A 808 -56.29 -35.65 -0.29
CA ASP A 808 -54.88 -35.90 0.02
C ASP A 808 -54.11 -36.24 -1.24
N PHE A 809 -53.00 -35.56 -1.43
CA PHE A 809 -52.04 -35.85 -2.48
C PHE A 809 -51.29 -37.13 -2.15
N ARG A 810 -51.13 -37.99 -3.16
CA ARG A 810 -50.41 -39.26 -3.03
C ARG A 810 -49.15 -39.27 -3.88
N CYS A 811 -49.26 -38.96 -5.16
CA CYS A 811 -48.13 -38.88 -6.09
C CYS A 811 -48.50 -38.18 -7.40
N LEU A 812 -47.52 -37.88 -8.25
CA LEU A 812 -47.75 -37.57 -9.66
C LEU A 812 -47.72 -38.88 -10.48
N ILE A 813 -48.59 -38.97 -11.48
CA ILE A 813 -48.75 -40.16 -12.33
C ILE A 813 -48.01 -39.97 -13.66
N SER A 814 -48.22 -38.83 -14.31
CA SER A 814 -47.69 -38.54 -15.64
C SER A 814 -47.70 -37.05 -15.90
N PHE A 815 -47.09 -36.61 -16.99
CA PHE A 815 -47.20 -35.24 -17.46
C PHE A 815 -47.27 -35.21 -18.99
N ARG A 816 -47.88 -34.16 -19.52
CA ARG A 816 -47.79 -33.80 -20.95
C ARG A 816 -46.92 -32.56 -21.09
N HIS A 817 -46.20 -32.48 -22.20
CA HIS A 817 -45.45 -31.29 -22.61
C HIS A 817 -45.92 -30.89 -24.01
N GLY A 818 -46.43 -29.66 -24.14
CA GLY A 818 -46.88 -29.07 -25.39
C GLY A 818 -46.16 -27.75 -25.68
N HIS A 819 -46.14 -27.36 -26.94
CA HIS A 819 -45.56 -26.09 -27.42
C HIS A 819 -46.66 -25.22 -28.05
N ASP A 820 -46.33 -23.94 -28.29
CA ASP A 820 -47.23 -22.96 -28.93
C ASP A 820 -48.57 -22.77 -28.20
N TYR A 821 -48.53 -22.77 -26.87
CA TYR A 821 -49.69 -22.48 -26.03
C TYR A 821 -49.84 -20.95 -25.84
N SER A 822 -50.35 -20.50 -24.70
CA SER A 822 -50.50 -19.07 -24.37
C SER A 822 -49.21 -18.28 -24.63
N PHE A 823 -49.32 -17.22 -25.43
CA PHE A 823 -48.22 -16.32 -25.79
C PHE A 823 -47.01 -16.99 -26.49
N GLY A 824 -47.20 -18.15 -27.13
CA GLY A 824 -46.12 -18.90 -27.78
C GLY A 824 -45.21 -19.64 -26.80
N CYS A 825 -45.62 -19.76 -25.54
CA CYS A 825 -44.90 -20.49 -24.50
C CYS A 825 -45.15 -22.00 -24.60
N SER A 826 -44.26 -22.77 -23.96
CA SER A 826 -44.49 -24.20 -23.73
C SER A 826 -45.40 -24.41 -22.52
N ASP A 827 -46.05 -25.56 -22.44
CA ASP A 827 -46.96 -25.94 -21.36
C ASP A 827 -46.62 -27.34 -20.87
N ILE A 828 -46.32 -27.46 -19.58
CA ILE A 828 -46.18 -28.74 -18.89
C ILE A 828 -47.42 -28.91 -18.01
N TYR A 829 -48.18 -29.97 -18.24
CA TYR A 829 -49.38 -30.26 -17.44
C TYR A 829 -49.23 -31.62 -16.76
N MET A 830 -49.13 -31.57 -15.44
CA MET A 830 -48.86 -32.70 -14.56
C MET A 830 -50.17 -33.35 -14.10
N ILE A 831 -50.21 -34.66 -13.94
CA ILE A 831 -51.38 -35.38 -13.39
C ILE A 831 -51.04 -35.87 -11.99
N ALA A 832 -51.76 -35.37 -11.00
CA ALA A 832 -51.66 -35.76 -9.60
C ALA A 832 -52.73 -36.81 -9.25
N TYR A 833 -52.34 -37.83 -8.49
CA TYR A 833 -53.25 -38.78 -7.85
C TYR A 833 -53.64 -38.26 -6.47
N LEU A 834 -54.95 -38.11 -6.24
CA LEU A 834 -55.48 -37.66 -4.96
C LEU A 834 -56.55 -38.62 -4.44
N THR A 835 -56.63 -38.74 -3.11
CA THR A 835 -57.70 -39.48 -2.42
C THR A 835 -58.64 -38.49 -1.71
N PRO A 836 -59.96 -38.53 -1.94
CA PRO A 836 -60.90 -37.60 -1.31
C PRO A 836 -61.05 -37.85 0.19
N GLN A 837 -61.18 -36.78 0.97
CA GLN A 837 -61.51 -36.80 2.41
C GLN A 837 -63.02 -36.63 2.64
N ASN A 838 -63.70 -35.90 1.76
CA ASN A 838 -65.15 -35.72 1.72
C ASN A 838 -65.69 -36.02 0.31
N PHE A 839 -67.01 -36.18 0.21
CA PHE A 839 -67.67 -36.58 -1.05
C PHE A 839 -68.77 -35.61 -1.51
N GLU A 840 -69.15 -34.65 -0.67
CA GLU A 840 -70.16 -33.65 -0.99
C GLU A 840 -69.55 -32.55 -1.87
N ILE A 841 -70.07 -32.43 -3.09
CA ILE A 841 -69.58 -31.48 -4.09
C ILE A 841 -70.28 -30.13 -3.89
N ASN A 842 -69.49 -29.07 -3.77
CA ASN A 842 -69.93 -27.68 -3.78
C ASN A 842 -69.17 -26.91 -4.87
N SER A 843 -69.72 -26.87 -6.07
CA SER A 843 -69.03 -26.34 -7.26
C SER A 843 -68.87 -24.81 -7.24
N CYS A 844 -67.73 -24.32 -7.73
CA CYS A 844 -67.53 -22.90 -7.97
C CYS A 844 -68.48 -22.37 -9.04
N LYS A 845 -69.42 -21.50 -8.66
CA LYS A 845 -70.44 -20.93 -9.57
C LYS A 845 -69.88 -19.96 -10.62
N GLN A 846 -68.65 -19.47 -10.42
CA GLN A 846 -67.99 -18.53 -11.31
C GLN A 846 -67.36 -19.25 -12.51
N GLU A 847 -66.67 -20.36 -12.27
CA GLU A 847 -65.83 -21.04 -13.26
C GLU A 847 -66.42 -22.35 -13.79
N ILE A 848 -67.20 -23.06 -12.97
CA ILE A 848 -67.66 -24.43 -13.26
C ILE A 848 -69.14 -24.43 -13.65
N SER A 849 -69.47 -25.09 -14.76
CA SER A 849 -70.87 -25.28 -15.19
C SER A 849 -71.47 -26.54 -14.60
N GLU A 850 -70.70 -27.62 -14.53
CA GLU A 850 -71.13 -28.91 -13.97
C GLU A 850 -69.94 -29.61 -13.29
N SER A 851 -70.21 -30.33 -12.21
CA SER A 851 -69.25 -31.27 -11.62
C SER A 851 -69.99 -32.47 -11.01
N LYS A 852 -69.35 -33.64 -11.03
CA LYS A 852 -69.91 -34.87 -10.48
C LYS A 852 -68.84 -35.92 -10.22
N TRP A 853 -69.20 -36.90 -9.40
CA TRP A 853 -68.55 -38.20 -9.42
C TRP A 853 -69.00 -38.97 -10.66
N MET A 854 -68.05 -39.42 -11.47
CA MET A 854 -68.29 -40.19 -12.69
C MET A 854 -67.50 -41.49 -12.62
N LYS A 855 -68.13 -42.64 -12.92
CA LYS A 855 -67.40 -43.90 -13.01
C LYS A 855 -66.26 -43.80 -14.01
N LEU A 856 -65.10 -44.34 -13.65
CA LEU A 856 -63.91 -44.27 -14.49
C LEU A 856 -64.13 -44.92 -15.87
N SER A 857 -64.90 -46.01 -15.94
CA SER A 857 -65.33 -46.65 -17.19
C SER A 857 -66.11 -45.70 -18.09
N ASP A 858 -67.01 -44.91 -17.49
CA ASP A 858 -67.92 -44.02 -18.20
C ASP A 858 -67.13 -42.83 -18.73
N PHE A 859 -66.21 -42.27 -17.95
CA PHE A 859 -65.31 -41.20 -18.38
C PHE A 859 -64.48 -41.60 -19.61
N MET A 860 -63.95 -42.83 -19.64
CA MET A 860 -63.17 -43.35 -20.76
C MET A 860 -63.98 -43.47 -22.06
N GLN A 861 -65.28 -43.76 -21.94
CA GLN A 861 -66.17 -43.96 -23.10
C GLN A 861 -66.98 -42.70 -23.45
N HIS A 862 -67.03 -41.70 -22.56
CA HIS A 862 -67.88 -40.53 -22.72
C HIS A 862 -67.54 -39.75 -24.02
N PRO A 863 -68.54 -39.38 -24.85
CA PRO A 863 -68.29 -38.67 -26.11
C PRO A 863 -67.78 -37.24 -25.89
N GLU A 864 -68.12 -36.64 -24.75
CA GLU A 864 -67.68 -35.28 -24.37
C GLU A 864 -66.39 -35.27 -23.53
N VAL A 865 -65.56 -36.31 -23.57
CA VAL A 865 -64.22 -36.30 -22.96
C VAL A 865 -63.17 -36.28 -24.08
N HIS A 866 -62.25 -35.31 -24.02
CA HIS A 866 -61.18 -35.17 -24.99
C HIS A 866 -60.22 -36.36 -25.00
N ALA A 867 -59.69 -36.75 -26.17
CA ALA A 867 -58.81 -37.92 -26.32
C ALA A 867 -57.57 -37.88 -25.41
N ASN A 868 -57.01 -36.69 -25.17
CA ASN A 868 -55.88 -36.53 -24.25
C ASN A 868 -56.27 -36.90 -22.80
N ASN A 869 -57.44 -36.47 -22.32
CA ASN A 869 -57.91 -36.81 -20.98
C ASN A 869 -58.18 -38.31 -20.84
N LYS A 870 -58.69 -38.97 -21.88
CA LYS A 870 -58.81 -40.45 -21.92
C LYS A 870 -57.46 -41.14 -21.84
N THR A 871 -56.45 -40.61 -22.54
CA THR A 871 -55.09 -41.15 -22.50
C THR A 871 -54.48 -41.01 -21.11
N LEU A 872 -54.66 -39.85 -20.46
CA LEU A 872 -54.18 -39.62 -19.10
C LEU A 872 -54.90 -40.54 -18.10
N ALA A 873 -56.22 -40.69 -18.19
CA ALA A 873 -56.97 -41.62 -17.36
C ALA A 873 -56.54 -43.09 -17.58
N ALA A 874 -56.23 -43.50 -18.81
CA ALA A 874 -55.67 -44.82 -19.08
C ALA A 874 -54.30 -45.03 -18.42
N LYS A 875 -53.43 -44.01 -18.40
CA LYS A 875 -52.17 -44.05 -17.65
C LYS A 875 -52.41 -44.13 -16.14
N THR A 876 -53.43 -43.46 -15.63
CA THR A 876 -53.82 -43.61 -14.22
C THR A 876 -54.33 -45.01 -13.90
N ILE A 877 -55.06 -45.68 -14.80
CA ILE A 877 -55.45 -47.08 -14.61
C ILE A 877 -54.22 -47.99 -14.51
N ASN A 878 -53.21 -47.78 -15.36
CA ASN A 878 -51.94 -48.51 -15.27
C ASN A 878 -51.25 -48.25 -13.92
N PHE A 879 -51.25 -47.01 -13.43
CA PHE A 879 -50.77 -46.68 -12.10
C PHE A 879 -51.53 -47.45 -11.01
N LEU A 880 -52.87 -47.46 -11.03
CA LEU A 880 -53.68 -48.17 -10.04
C LEU A 880 -53.40 -49.68 -10.02
N GLN A 881 -52.95 -50.27 -11.14
CA GLN A 881 -52.57 -51.69 -11.23
C GLN A 881 -51.18 -52.00 -10.67
N HIS A 882 -50.22 -51.08 -10.81
CA HIS A 882 -48.80 -51.33 -10.50
C HIS A 882 -48.29 -50.57 -9.27
N GLN A 883 -49.05 -49.59 -8.78
CA GLN A 883 -48.74 -48.75 -7.61
C GLN A 883 -47.36 -48.08 -7.69
N MET A 884 -46.93 -47.69 -8.89
CA MET A 884 -45.67 -46.98 -9.12
C MET A 884 -45.95 -45.55 -9.54
N GLY A 885 -45.63 -44.59 -8.67
CA GLY A 885 -45.90 -43.16 -8.88
C GLY A 885 -44.66 -42.30 -8.63
N ILE A 886 -44.74 -41.03 -9.01
CA ILE A 886 -43.71 -40.03 -8.74
C ILE A 886 -44.04 -39.37 -7.40
N VAL A 887 -43.34 -39.78 -6.35
CA VAL A 887 -43.52 -39.29 -4.97
C VAL A 887 -42.68 -38.04 -4.74
N ALA A 888 -43.22 -37.11 -3.96
CA ALA A 888 -42.59 -35.87 -3.55
C ALA A 888 -41.87 -36.04 -2.21
N ASN A 889 -40.56 -35.81 -2.17
CA ASN A 889 -39.76 -35.83 -0.95
C ASN A 889 -39.18 -34.44 -0.69
N TYR A 890 -39.16 -33.99 0.57
CA TYR A 890 -38.64 -32.67 0.91
C TYR A 890 -37.21 -32.80 1.45
N GLU A 891 -36.29 -32.07 0.84
CA GLU A 891 -34.88 -32.04 1.22
C GLU A 891 -34.41 -30.60 1.46
N ILE A 892 -33.22 -30.42 2.02
CA ILE A 892 -32.59 -29.10 2.19
C ILE A 892 -31.51 -28.93 1.12
N HIS A 893 -31.66 -27.92 0.27
CA HIS A 893 -30.67 -27.63 -0.76
C HIS A 893 -29.30 -27.31 -0.12
N PRO A 894 -28.20 -28.00 -0.52
CA PRO A 894 -26.93 -27.96 0.20
C PRO A 894 -26.30 -26.56 0.27
N ILE A 895 -26.51 -25.74 -0.77
CA ILE A 895 -25.96 -24.38 -0.88
C ILE A 895 -26.91 -23.31 -0.31
N THR A 896 -28.15 -23.22 -0.81
CA THR A 896 -29.09 -22.15 -0.43
C THR A 896 -29.70 -22.34 0.96
N LYS A 897 -29.62 -23.55 1.54
CA LYS A 897 -30.26 -23.95 2.81
C LYS A 897 -31.78 -23.80 2.81
N LYS A 898 -32.39 -23.65 1.63
CA LYS A 898 -33.84 -23.62 1.46
C LYS A 898 -34.36 -25.04 1.27
N GLN A 899 -35.59 -25.28 1.72
CA GLN A 899 -36.31 -26.52 1.42
C GLN A 899 -36.52 -26.63 -0.10
N ILE A 900 -36.36 -27.84 -0.63
CA ILE A 900 -36.65 -28.18 -2.02
C ILE A 900 -37.49 -29.46 -2.06
N CYS A 901 -38.33 -29.58 -3.08
CA CYS A 901 -39.10 -30.78 -3.35
C CYS A 901 -38.39 -31.62 -4.43
N VAL A 902 -38.14 -32.89 -4.14
CA VAL A 902 -37.50 -33.87 -5.00
C VAL A 902 -38.52 -34.92 -5.42
N TYR A 903 -38.79 -35.00 -6.72
CA TYR A 903 -39.72 -35.95 -7.31
C TYR A 903 -38.99 -37.21 -7.75
N SER A 904 -39.42 -38.38 -7.28
CA SER A 904 -38.78 -39.67 -7.61
C SER A 904 -39.82 -40.77 -7.82
N VAL A 905 -39.53 -41.69 -8.73
CA VAL A 905 -40.40 -42.84 -8.99
C VAL A 905 -40.24 -43.84 -7.85
N GLN A 906 -41.32 -44.12 -7.13
CA GLN A 906 -41.35 -45.05 -6.00
C GLN A 906 -42.64 -45.87 -5.99
N ASN A 907 -42.65 -46.96 -5.23
CA ASN A 907 -43.87 -47.71 -4.94
C ASN A 907 -44.72 -46.91 -3.93
N THR A 908 -45.99 -46.68 -4.26
CA THR A 908 -46.92 -45.87 -3.46
C THR A 908 -47.61 -46.65 -2.33
N ASP A 909 -47.44 -47.97 -2.26
CA ASP A 909 -47.98 -48.84 -1.20
C ASP A 909 -47.11 -48.89 0.08
N ILE A 910 -46.07 -48.06 0.20
CA ILE A 910 -45.22 -48.00 1.41
C ILE A 910 -45.93 -47.16 2.50
N GLU A 911 -47.11 -47.58 2.93
CA GLU A 911 -47.59 -47.31 4.29
C GLU A 911 -47.15 -48.50 5.17
N ASN A 912 -46.15 -48.24 6.04
CA ASN A 912 -45.51 -49.11 7.04
C ASN A 912 -44.11 -49.67 6.71
N THR A 913 -43.13 -48.79 6.56
CA THR A 913 -41.82 -49.04 7.18
C THR A 913 -41.20 -47.73 7.61
N SER A 914 -41.44 -47.37 8.87
CA SER A 914 -40.49 -46.57 9.64
C SER A 914 -39.14 -47.27 9.58
N VAL A 915 -38.13 -46.61 9.03
CA VAL A 915 -36.73 -47.02 9.15
C VAL A 915 -36.00 -45.90 9.90
N GLU A 916 -35.41 -46.29 11.02
CA GLU A 916 -34.54 -45.49 11.91
C GLU A 916 -33.36 -44.82 11.20
#